data_AF-A0A3A9GZ61-F1
#
_entry.id   AF-A0A3A9GZ61-F1
#
_cell.length_a   1.000
_cell.length_b   1.000
_cell.length_c   1.000
_cell.angle_alpha   90.00
_cell.angle_beta   90.00
_cell.angle_gamma   90.00
#
_symmetry.space_group_name_H-M   'P 1'
#
loop_
_entity.id
_entity.type
_entity.pdbx_description
1 polymer ?
#
loop_
_entity_poly.entity_id
_entity_poly.type
_entity_poly.pdbx_seq_one_letter_code
_entity_poly.pdbx_strand_id
1 'polypeptide(L)'
;MFSKNNKISKRQVFRLLSYDILGVGTLLLPPLLGEASGKNGMAALLVGIFAGLVFAVLLGGVIESMREGETYPAFLKRNFGTFFGVVFGIFYIVYYLVLGGVSTYVFGHLIVSELLKEQSFYWITAGILLLACYGISQGIEGRARVYEILFWFLMVPLFLMLFLAARDVRTERLFPLFALGEGNFYTGCLYSFSLFSLCGFMLFIVPFAKEKEKVVSASLLAVLFCGGVMFVIYAILQGIFGLGSMISQEYPAVTLMSMVQIPGGFLERQDAIMVGIWFFTVFALISSSMFYLSENIASLYGGKKRGVSIFIGAVLLFGIAVGCYRSKEFMEKLLWIFLYWGTPVIVAIPLLTYFRDFFGNTKKTTVSLMMVLCMFLGGCSTTELENRKFPLAMGVDLDEESCRVSYKFQDLSSVADENANAGSGTDFYIKDKDFYTAISQYANDSNKEMDYNHMKVLVLSEEFIENEESLEVFLQICEKRALIARNTLLFTAEDAGKILALDKNLDTPVGTYLEEMIESREDYKLKDTVTLGDLINDKANEEQLLYIPVLKEEGGLPVIRGYYAMAGGVPKGEIGINEAMLSYLTQGKIEKLYFSMEDQTPVTVKRISAKRTYQGKNHTCLVKISLEASVEEDFLNEENANDVLSQRIGDEFYTQLKETGESLKDAPKVDFTNSFCRLGLSDKEAYQKYKGDMEGFLRGLGYAYEVKVNLVN
;
A
#
# COMPACT_ATOMS: atom_id res chain seq x y z
N MET A 1 23.77 -38.18 -14.40
CA MET A 1 22.29 -38.15 -14.43
C MET A 1 21.80 -38.46 -13.01
N PHE A 2 21.46 -37.46 -12.21
CA PHE A 2 21.00 -37.69 -10.83
C PHE A 2 19.63 -38.40 -10.88
N SER A 3 19.50 -39.53 -10.20
CA SER A 3 18.24 -40.29 -10.09
C SER A 3 17.14 -39.37 -9.53
N LYS A 4 16.09 -39.12 -10.32
CA LYS A 4 14.89 -38.39 -9.88
C LYS A 4 14.11 -39.28 -8.92
N ASN A 5 14.30 -39.11 -7.61
CA ASN A 5 13.53 -39.84 -6.60
C ASN A 5 12.21 -39.11 -6.25
N ASN A 6 11.93 -37.93 -6.85
CA ASN A 6 10.72 -37.12 -6.59
C ASN A 6 10.49 -36.83 -5.10
N LYS A 7 11.57 -36.78 -4.31
CA LYS A 7 11.53 -36.56 -2.86
C LYS A 7 12.10 -35.19 -2.49
N ILE A 8 11.37 -34.46 -1.65
CA ILE A 8 11.73 -33.11 -1.20
C ILE A 8 12.00 -33.06 0.31
N SER A 9 12.91 -32.17 0.72
CA SER A 9 13.32 -32.00 2.12
C SER A 9 12.37 -31.09 2.91
N LYS A 10 12.44 -31.13 4.26
CA LYS A 10 11.71 -30.21 5.16
C LYS A 10 11.88 -28.73 4.73
N ARG A 11 13.10 -28.33 4.38
CA ARG A 11 13.43 -26.96 3.94
C ARG A 11 12.73 -26.60 2.63
N GLN A 12 12.65 -27.55 1.70
CA GLN A 12 11.97 -27.35 0.42
C GLN A 12 10.45 -27.27 0.59
N VAL A 13 9.87 -28.09 1.47
CA VAL A 13 8.44 -28.00 1.84
C VAL A 13 8.12 -26.62 2.43
N PHE A 14 8.91 -26.16 3.40
CA PHE A 14 8.76 -24.84 4.01
C PHE A 14 8.71 -23.73 2.94
N ARG A 15 9.69 -23.70 2.02
CA ARG A 15 9.77 -22.66 0.99
C ARG A 15 8.67 -22.73 -0.06
N LEU A 16 8.27 -23.94 -0.45
CA LEU A 16 7.12 -24.15 -1.33
C LEU A 16 5.86 -23.51 -0.73
N LEU A 17 5.55 -23.89 0.51
CA LEU A 17 4.40 -23.35 1.22
C LEU A 17 4.53 -21.84 1.48
N SER A 18 5.73 -21.33 1.76
CA SER A 18 5.91 -19.90 1.97
C SER A 18 5.54 -19.08 0.75
N TYR A 19 5.90 -19.52 -0.46
CA TYR A 19 5.51 -18.83 -1.67
C TYR A 19 4.04 -19.00 -2.03
N ASP A 20 3.49 -20.19 -1.78
CA ASP A 20 2.07 -20.44 -1.99
C ASP A 20 1.20 -19.53 -1.09
N ILE A 21 1.59 -19.35 0.18
CA ILE A 21 0.87 -18.47 1.13
C ILE A 21 1.11 -17.00 0.81
N LEU A 22 2.34 -16.57 0.50
CA LEU A 22 2.60 -15.15 0.24
C LEU A 22 2.01 -14.68 -1.09
N GLY A 23 1.90 -15.56 -2.09
CA GLY A 23 1.51 -15.28 -3.48
C GLY A 23 0.52 -14.16 -3.69
N VAL A 24 -0.75 -14.51 -3.89
CA VAL A 24 -1.82 -13.51 -4.08
C VAL A 24 -2.20 -12.84 -2.75
N GLY A 25 -1.89 -13.49 -1.62
CA GLY A 25 -2.20 -12.97 -0.29
C GLY A 25 -1.62 -11.58 -0.04
N THR A 26 -0.33 -11.38 -0.32
CA THR A 26 0.37 -10.10 -0.08
C THR A 26 -0.23 -8.92 -0.85
N LEU A 27 -0.87 -9.20 -1.99
CA LEU A 27 -1.47 -8.21 -2.87
C LEU A 27 -2.91 -7.88 -2.47
N LEU A 28 -3.74 -8.91 -2.24
CA LEU A 28 -5.19 -8.73 -2.05
C LEU A 28 -5.62 -8.66 -0.59
N LEU A 29 -4.88 -9.28 0.33
CA LEU A 29 -5.34 -9.36 1.72
C LEU A 29 -5.44 -7.98 2.40
N PRO A 30 -4.47 -7.04 2.27
CA PRO A 30 -4.54 -5.77 2.98
C PRO A 30 -5.83 -4.95 2.73
N PRO A 31 -6.24 -4.65 1.47
CA PRO A 31 -7.45 -3.87 1.26
C PRO A 31 -8.70 -4.64 1.70
N LEU A 32 -8.81 -5.95 1.41
CA LEU A 32 -9.94 -6.79 1.82
C LEU A 32 -10.10 -6.86 3.36
N LEU A 33 -8.97 -6.94 4.06
CA LEU A 33 -8.93 -6.99 5.52
C LEU A 33 -9.29 -5.64 6.14
N GLY A 34 -8.80 -4.54 5.57
CA GLY A 34 -9.15 -3.19 5.97
C GLY A 34 -10.64 -2.90 5.77
N GLU A 35 -11.18 -3.26 4.60
CA GLU A 35 -12.61 -3.08 4.28
C GLU A 35 -13.50 -3.87 5.23
N ALA A 36 -13.14 -5.13 5.50
CA ALA A 36 -13.93 -5.98 6.36
C ALA A 36 -13.84 -5.61 7.85
N SER A 37 -12.66 -5.25 8.36
CA SER A 37 -12.41 -5.08 9.81
C SER A 37 -12.14 -3.65 10.27
N GLY A 38 -12.10 -2.67 9.36
CA GLY A 38 -11.72 -1.30 9.70
C GLY A 38 -10.36 -1.24 10.41
N LYS A 39 -10.24 -0.44 11.47
CA LYS A 39 -9.01 -0.35 12.28
C LYS A 39 -8.66 -1.66 13.02
N ASN A 40 -9.53 -2.67 13.00
CA ASN A 40 -9.28 -3.99 13.62
C ASN A 40 -8.55 -5.00 12.73
N GLY A 41 -8.12 -4.61 11.52
CA GLY A 41 -7.49 -5.55 10.58
C GLY A 41 -6.26 -6.27 11.17
N MET A 42 -5.39 -5.58 11.92
CA MET A 42 -4.22 -6.21 12.57
C MET A 42 -4.62 -7.33 13.54
N ALA A 43 -5.70 -7.11 14.31
CA ALA A 43 -6.22 -8.07 15.26
C ALA A 43 -6.84 -9.28 14.55
N ALA A 44 -7.63 -9.02 13.50
CA ALA A 44 -8.23 -10.05 12.67
C ALA A 44 -7.16 -10.92 11.98
N LEU A 45 -6.05 -10.30 11.56
CA LEU A 45 -4.90 -11.01 10.99
C LEU A 45 -4.24 -11.95 12.00
N LEU A 46 -4.00 -11.49 13.23
CA LEU A 46 -3.44 -12.34 14.30
C LEU A 46 -4.34 -13.54 14.62
N VAL A 47 -5.66 -13.34 14.65
CA VAL A 47 -6.64 -14.43 14.82
C VAL A 47 -6.56 -15.41 13.63
N GLY A 48 -6.47 -14.91 12.40
CA GLY A 48 -6.29 -15.74 11.20
C GLY A 48 -4.99 -16.55 11.21
N ILE A 49 -3.88 -15.97 11.64
CA ILE A 49 -2.59 -16.66 11.81
C ILE A 49 -2.73 -17.78 12.84
N PHE A 50 -3.31 -17.47 14.01
CA PHE A 50 -3.54 -18.44 15.07
C PHE A 50 -4.44 -19.59 14.59
N ALA A 51 -5.54 -19.28 13.91
CA ALA A 51 -6.43 -20.28 13.33
C ALA A 51 -5.73 -21.14 12.27
N GLY A 52 -4.86 -20.55 11.45
CA GLY A 52 -4.02 -21.27 10.47
C GLY A 52 -3.01 -22.23 11.13
N LEU A 53 -2.40 -21.83 12.25
CA LEU A 53 -1.52 -22.69 13.04
C LEU A 53 -2.29 -23.87 13.65
N VAL A 54 -3.45 -23.61 14.26
CA VAL A 54 -4.33 -24.65 14.79
C VAL A 54 -4.75 -25.62 13.68
N PHE A 55 -5.14 -25.10 12.51
CA PHE A 55 -5.48 -25.91 11.35
C PHE A 55 -4.30 -26.78 10.89
N ALA A 56 -3.09 -26.24 10.80
CA ALA A 56 -1.91 -27.01 10.44
C ALA A 56 -1.59 -28.15 11.43
N VAL A 57 -1.80 -27.94 12.75
CA VAL A 57 -1.67 -29.00 13.77
C VAL A 57 -2.72 -30.08 13.55
N LEU A 58 -3.98 -29.71 13.31
CA LEU A 58 -5.07 -30.66 13.05
C LEU A 58 -4.81 -31.52 11.81
N LEU A 59 -4.25 -30.91 10.75
CA LEU A 59 -3.80 -31.64 9.57
C LEU A 59 -2.68 -32.64 9.88
N GLY A 60 -1.89 -32.41 10.93
CA GLY A 60 -0.88 -33.37 11.39
C GLY A 60 -1.47 -34.72 11.78
N GLY A 61 -2.58 -34.74 12.51
CA GLY A 61 -3.28 -35.99 12.83
C GLY A 61 -3.81 -36.72 11.59
N VAL A 62 -4.29 -35.97 10.59
CA VAL A 62 -4.69 -36.54 9.30
C VAL A 62 -3.49 -37.13 8.58
N ILE A 63 -2.37 -36.42 8.54
CA ILE A 63 -1.14 -36.92 7.93
C ILE A 63 -0.70 -38.21 8.60
N GLU A 64 -0.65 -38.29 9.92
CA GLU A 64 -0.29 -39.51 10.65
C GLU A 64 -1.09 -40.74 10.19
N SER A 65 -2.40 -40.59 9.94
CA SER A 65 -3.28 -41.66 9.45
C SER A 65 -3.04 -42.10 7.99
N MET A 66 -2.33 -41.31 7.18
CA MET A 66 -1.99 -41.63 5.79
C MET A 66 -0.89 -42.70 5.71
N ARG A 67 -1.00 -43.67 4.81
CA ARG A 67 0.06 -44.66 4.59
C ARG A 67 1.26 -44.01 3.88
N GLU A 68 2.44 -44.60 4.03
CA GLU A 68 3.63 -44.10 3.34
C GLU A 68 3.43 -44.09 1.81
N GLY A 69 3.68 -42.92 1.19
CA GLY A 69 3.52 -42.73 -0.25
C GLY A 69 2.06 -42.69 -0.75
N GLU A 70 1.06 -42.79 0.15
CA GLU A 70 -0.36 -42.70 -0.21
C GLU A 70 -0.72 -41.28 -0.62
N THR A 71 -1.32 -41.10 -1.80
CA THR A 71 -1.82 -39.79 -2.24
C THR A 71 -3.07 -39.42 -1.48
N TYR A 72 -3.30 -38.12 -1.26
CA TYR A 72 -4.47 -37.66 -0.52
C TYR A 72 -5.82 -38.09 -1.16
N PRO A 73 -5.99 -38.11 -2.50
CA PRO A 73 -7.19 -38.67 -3.12
C PRO A 73 -7.38 -40.18 -2.85
N ALA A 74 -6.28 -40.94 -2.78
CA ALA A 74 -6.33 -42.36 -2.42
C ALA A 74 -6.71 -42.55 -0.95
N PHE A 75 -6.16 -41.72 -0.06
CA PHE A 75 -6.53 -41.68 1.35
C PHE A 75 -8.03 -41.38 1.54
N LEU A 76 -8.59 -40.39 0.84
CA LEU A 76 -10.02 -40.07 0.91
C LEU A 76 -10.91 -41.23 0.45
N LYS A 77 -10.53 -41.93 -0.63
CA LYS A 77 -11.23 -43.14 -1.10
C LYS A 77 -11.14 -44.29 -0.10
N ARG A 78 -9.97 -44.48 0.54
CA ARG A 78 -9.79 -45.49 1.59
C ARG A 78 -10.63 -45.18 2.83
N ASN A 79 -10.65 -43.92 3.27
CA ASN A 79 -11.35 -43.54 4.47
C ASN A 79 -12.87 -43.52 4.24
N PHE A 80 -13.38 -42.72 3.29
CA PHE A 80 -14.83 -42.54 3.11
C PHE A 80 -15.49 -43.52 2.14
N GLY A 81 -14.72 -44.41 1.50
CA GLY A 81 -15.19 -45.28 0.42
C GLY A 81 -15.18 -44.57 -0.93
N THR A 82 -15.40 -45.33 -2.00
CA THR A 82 -15.22 -44.86 -3.39
C THR A 82 -16.12 -43.68 -3.74
N PHE A 83 -17.40 -43.69 -3.35
CA PHE A 83 -18.35 -42.64 -3.70
C PHE A 83 -17.96 -41.29 -3.08
N PHE A 84 -17.93 -41.21 -1.75
CA PHE A 84 -17.59 -39.97 -1.03
C PHE A 84 -16.14 -39.52 -1.29
N GLY A 85 -15.19 -40.47 -1.44
CA GLY A 85 -13.82 -40.14 -1.81
C GLY A 85 -13.70 -39.48 -3.19
N VAL A 86 -14.52 -39.88 -4.17
CA VAL A 86 -14.59 -39.21 -5.48
C VAL A 86 -15.25 -37.85 -5.38
N VAL A 87 -16.34 -37.70 -4.62
CA VAL A 87 -17.00 -36.40 -4.41
C VAL A 87 -16.04 -35.38 -3.80
N PHE A 88 -15.31 -35.75 -2.74
CA PHE A 88 -14.29 -34.88 -2.14
C PHE A 88 -13.15 -34.60 -3.12
N GLY A 89 -12.71 -35.58 -3.90
CA GLY A 89 -11.73 -35.37 -4.97
C GLY A 89 -12.19 -34.33 -6.00
N ILE A 90 -13.45 -34.38 -6.44
CA ILE A 90 -14.05 -33.39 -7.35
C ILE A 90 -14.10 -32.01 -6.71
N PHE A 91 -14.43 -31.92 -5.41
CA PHE A 91 -14.37 -30.65 -4.70
C PHE A 91 -12.96 -30.04 -4.73
N TYR A 92 -11.90 -30.82 -4.43
CA TYR A 92 -10.53 -30.33 -4.51
C TYR A 92 -10.13 -29.92 -5.95
N ILE A 93 -10.63 -30.62 -6.97
CA ILE A 93 -10.46 -30.20 -8.38
C ILE A 93 -11.04 -28.80 -8.58
N VAL A 94 -12.30 -28.57 -8.18
CA VAL A 94 -12.94 -27.25 -8.33
C VAL A 94 -12.23 -26.19 -7.51
N TYR A 95 -11.83 -26.50 -6.28
CA TYR A 95 -11.10 -25.58 -5.40
C TYR A 95 -9.78 -25.10 -6.02
N TYR A 96 -8.93 -26.03 -6.47
CA TYR A 96 -7.65 -25.69 -7.10
C TYR A 96 -7.84 -25.02 -8.47
N LEU A 97 -8.93 -25.32 -9.15
CA LEU A 97 -9.29 -24.66 -10.39
C LEU A 97 -9.64 -23.19 -10.17
N VAL A 98 -10.49 -22.87 -9.19
CA VAL A 98 -10.83 -21.48 -8.84
C VAL A 98 -9.61 -20.73 -8.30
N LEU A 99 -8.86 -21.33 -7.36
CA LEU A 99 -7.67 -20.71 -6.79
C LEU A 99 -6.61 -20.39 -7.85
N GLY A 100 -6.31 -21.36 -8.72
CA GLY A 100 -5.35 -21.15 -9.81
C GLY A 100 -5.86 -20.16 -10.85
N GLY A 101 -7.16 -20.15 -11.14
CA GLY A 101 -7.76 -19.28 -12.16
C GLY A 101 -7.78 -17.82 -11.71
N VAL A 102 -8.19 -17.58 -10.47
CA VAL A 102 -8.11 -16.25 -9.84
C VAL A 102 -6.66 -15.81 -9.70
N SER A 103 -5.73 -16.69 -9.29
CA SER A 103 -4.30 -16.34 -9.23
C SER A 103 -3.72 -15.98 -10.60
N THR A 104 -4.16 -16.67 -11.66
CA THR A 104 -3.77 -16.37 -13.05
C THR A 104 -4.34 -15.03 -13.50
N TYR A 105 -5.58 -14.70 -13.10
CA TYR A 105 -6.16 -13.38 -13.34
C TYR A 105 -5.37 -12.28 -12.63
N VAL A 106 -5.12 -12.42 -11.32
CA VAL A 106 -4.37 -11.42 -10.53
C VAL A 106 -2.99 -11.21 -11.14
N PHE A 107 -2.30 -12.28 -11.54
CA PHE A 107 -1.03 -12.19 -12.24
C PHE A 107 -1.14 -11.39 -13.54
N GLY A 108 -2.08 -11.77 -14.42
CA GLY A 108 -2.23 -11.11 -15.72
C GLY A 108 -2.61 -9.64 -15.57
N HIS A 109 -3.50 -9.34 -14.62
CA HIS A 109 -3.95 -7.99 -14.32
C HIS A 109 -2.82 -7.14 -13.76
N LEU A 110 -2.07 -7.64 -12.77
CA LEU A 110 -0.92 -6.96 -12.18
C LEU A 110 0.15 -6.63 -13.23
N ILE A 111 0.46 -7.58 -14.12
CA ILE A 111 1.48 -7.35 -15.15
C ILE A 111 1.00 -6.30 -16.16
N VAL A 112 -0.28 -6.32 -16.56
CA VAL A 112 -0.83 -5.28 -17.44
C VAL A 112 -0.89 -3.94 -16.70
N SER A 113 -1.31 -3.88 -15.44
CA SER A 113 -1.44 -2.60 -14.73
C SER A 113 -0.09 -1.95 -14.42
N GLU A 114 0.92 -2.74 -14.02
CA GLU A 114 2.17 -2.20 -13.47
C GLU A 114 3.36 -2.23 -14.44
N LEU A 115 3.43 -3.20 -15.36
CA LEU A 115 4.65 -3.45 -16.12
C LEU A 115 4.47 -3.30 -17.63
N LEU A 116 3.38 -3.86 -18.17
CA LEU A 116 3.11 -4.02 -19.59
C LEU A 116 1.69 -3.54 -19.91
N LYS A 117 1.42 -2.25 -19.62
CA LYS A 117 0.12 -1.55 -19.83
C LYS A 117 -0.49 -1.74 -21.20
N GLU A 118 0.35 -1.97 -22.19
CA GLU A 118 -0.04 -2.00 -23.60
C GLU A 118 -0.14 -3.42 -24.16
N GLN A 119 0.22 -4.43 -23.36
CA GLN A 119 0.16 -5.83 -23.77
C GLN A 119 -1.20 -6.46 -23.51
N SER A 120 -1.58 -7.38 -24.38
CA SER A 120 -2.82 -8.12 -24.20
C SER A 120 -2.77 -9.03 -22.98
N PHE A 121 -3.72 -8.85 -22.06
CA PHE A 121 -3.94 -9.74 -20.91
C PHE A 121 -3.96 -11.23 -21.33
N TYR A 122 -4.54 -11.54 -22.49
CA TYR A 122 -4.65 -12.92 -23.00
C TYR A 122 -3.28 -13.55 -23.31
N TRP A 123 -2.34 -12.80 -23.87
CA TRP A 123 -1.00 -13.32 -24.18
C TRP A 123 -0.17 -13.51 -22.92
N ILE A 124 -0.26 -12.56 -21.97
CA ILE A 124 0.43 -12.66 -20.67
C ILE A 124 -0.06 -13.88 -19.89
N THR A 125 -1.39 -14.06 -19.79
CA THR A 125 -1.99 -15.21 -19.08
C THR A 125 -1.72 -16.54 -19.78
N ALA A 126 -1.74 -16.59 -21.11
CA ALA A 126 -1.33 -17.79 -21.85
C ALA A 126 0.15 -18.12 -21.61
N GLY A 127 1.03 -17.11 -21.62
CA GLY A 127 2.46 -17.26 -21.39
C GLY A 127 2.78 -17.83 -20.00
N ILE A 128 2.17 -17.29 -18.95
CA ILE A 128 2.42 -17.78 -17.58
C ILE A 128 1.90 -19.20 -17.36
N LEU A 129 0.78 -19.57 -17.99
CA LEU A 129 0.22 -20.92 -17.93
C LEU A 129 1.09 -21.93 -18.71
N LEU A 130 1.65 -21.54 -19.86
CA LEU A 130 2.62 -22.36 -20.59
C LEU A 130 3.88 -22.59 -19.76
N LEU A 131 4.39 -21.53 -19.11
CA LEU A 131 5.53 -21.63 -18.20
C LEU A 131 5.21 -22.56 -17.01
N ALA A 132 4.01 -22.46 -16.45
CA ALA A 132 3.56 -23.33 -15.38
C ALA A 132 3.43 -24.79 -15.85
N CYS A 133 2.97 -25.03 -17.08
CA CYS A 133 2.91 -26.37 -17.69
C CYS A 133 4.32 -26.97 -17.83
N TYR A 134 5.27 -26.18 -18.32
CA TYR A 134 6.67 -26.57 -18.38
C TYR A 134 7.23 -26.88 -16.99
N GLY A 135 6.99 -26.02 -16.00
CA GLY A 135 7.45 -26.23 -14.62
C GLY A 135 6.91 -27.51 -13.99
N ILE A 136 5.63 -27.82 -14.21
CA ILE A 136 5.01 -29.05 -13.70
C ILE A 136 5.51 -30.31 -14.40
N SER A 137 5.86 -30.22 -15.68
CA SER A 137 6.41 -31.36 -16.44
C SER A 137 7.73 -31.89 -15.85
N GLN A 138 8.47 -31.05 -15.11
CA GLN A 138 9.71 -31.43 -14.44
C GLN A 138 9.51 -32.16 -13.10
N GLY A 139 8.26 -32.19 -12.59
CA GLY A 139 7.92 -32.78 -11.31
C GLY A 139 8.17 -31.86 -10.11
N ILE A 140 7.75 -32.29 -8.93
CA ILE A 140 7.82 -31.50 -7.69
C ILE A 140 9.26 -31.20 -7.25
N GLU A 141 10.21 -32.08 -7.56
CA GLU A 141 11.62 -31.89 -7.21
C GLU A 141 12.25 -30.72 -7.99
N GLY A 142 11.93 -30.58 -9.28
CA GLY A 142 12.37 -29.45 -10.09
C GLY A 142 11.84 -28.13 -9.53
N ARG A 143 10.54 -28.08 -9.23
CA ARG A 143 9.89 -26.90 -8.62
C ARG A 143 10.52 -26.51 -7.28
N ALA A 144 10.72 -27.49 -6.41
CA ALA A 144 11.33 -27.28 -5.10
C ALA A 144 12.75 -26.68 -5.18
N ARG A 145 13.57 -27.12 -6.14
CA ARG A 145 14.92 -26.59 -6.36
C ARG A 145 14.89 -25.15 -6.86
N VAL A 146 13.98 -24.83 -7.78
CA VAL A 146 13.80 -23.45 -8.28
C VAL A 146 13.41 -22.53 -7.12
N TYR A 147 12.44 -22.92 -6.30
CA TYR A 147 12.01 -22.09 -5.17
C TYR A 147 13.06 -22.01 -4.05
N GLU A 148 13.91 -23.03 -3.91
CA GLU A 148 15.06 -22.97 -3.00
C GLU A 148 16.10 -21.94 -3.42
N ILE A 149 16.36 -21.80 -4.74
CA ILE A 149 17.26 -20.78 -5.29
C ILE A 149 16.61 -19.39 -5.17
N LEU A 150 15.34 -19.27 -5.54
CA LEU A 150 14.63 -17.99 -5.51
C LEU A 150 14.42 -17.47 -4.08
N PHE A 151 14.41 -18.33 -3.05
CA PHE A 151 14.05 -17.93 -1.68
C PHE A 151 14.80 -16.71 -1.18
N TRP A 152 16.14 -16.75 -1.19
CA TRP A 152 16.92 -15.62 -0.72
C TRP A 152 16.93 -14.45 -1.69
N PHE A 153 16.89 -14.74 -2.99
CA PHE A 153 16.83 -13.73 -4.03
C PHE A 153 15.57 -12.85 -3.93
N LEU A 154 14.45 -13.42 -3.47
CA LEU A 154 13.20 -12.68 -3.29
C LEU A 154 13.03 -12.11 -1.87
N MET A 155 13.43 -12.86 -0.85
CA MET A 155 13.20 -12.43 0.53
C MET A 155 14.14 -11.30 0.96
N VAL A 156 15.40 -11.28 0.51
CA VAL A 156 16.35 -10.23 0.91
C VAL A 156 15.92 -8.85 0.42
N PRO A 157 15.57 -8.64 -0.87
CA PRO A 157 15.06 -7.35 -1.32
C PRO A 157 13.74 -6.97 -0.65
N LEU A 158 12.82 -7.93 -0.44
CA LEU A 158 11.57 -7.67 0.27
C LEU A 158 11.82 -7.12 1.68
N PHE A 159 12.69 -7.75 2.47
CA PHE A 159 13.00 -7.28 3.83
C PHE A 159 13.74 -5.95 3.85
N LEU A 160 14.66 -5.74 2.91
CA LEU A 160 15.35 -4.45 2.76
C LEU A 160 14.34 -3.32 2.50
N MET A 161 13.39 -3.54 1.59
CA MET A 161 12.38 -2.55 1.26
C MET A 161 11.39 -2.31 2.41
N LEU A 162 10.96 -3.35 3.11
CA LEU A 162 10.12 -3.18 4.30
C LEU A 162 10.85 -2.41 5.41
N PHE A 163 12.16 -2.60 5.54
CA PHE A 163 12.98 -1.83 6.48
C PHE A 163 13.08 -0.35 6.08
N LEU A 164 13.24 -0.04 4.79
CA LEU A 164 13.23 1.33 4.28
C LEU A 164 11.86 1.99 4.47
N ALA A 165 10.79 1.30 4.06
CA ALA A 165 9.42 1.77 4.20
C ALA A 165 9.03 2.04 5.68
N ALA A 166 9.58 1.28 6.62
CA ALA A 166 9.31 1.47 8.04
C ALA A 166 9.73 2.85 8.57
N ARG A 167 10.61 3.59 7.86
CA ARG A 167 11.03 4.94 8.24
C ARG A 167 9.91 5.97 8.05
N ASP A 168 9.03 5.74 7.07
CA ASP A 168 7.97 6.68 6.68
C ASP A 168 6.63 6.38 7.39
N VAL A 169 6.61 5.36 8.26
CA VAL A 169 5.41 4.93 8.97
C VAL A 169 5.00 5.96 10.03
N ARG A 170 3.80 6.55 9.83
CA ARG A 170 3.14 7.38 10.84
C ARG A 170 2.43 6.50 11.86
N THR A 171 3.11 6.22 12.98
CA THR A 171 2.62 5.30 14.03
C THR A 171 1.24 5.67 14.58
N GLU A 172 0.85 6.94 14.51
CA GLU A 172 -0.45 7.47 14.91
C GLU A 172 -1.61 6.77 14.19
N ARG A 173 -1.45 6.49 12.89
CA ARG A 173 -2.49 5.88 12.04
C ARG A 173 -2.79 4.42 12.38
N LEU A 174 -1.89 3.76 13.12
CA LEU A 174 -2.08 2.38 13.60
C LEU A 174 -3.12 2.31 14.73
N PHE A 175 -3.38 3.43 15.40
CA PHE A 175 -4.28 3.50 16.53
C PHE A 175 -5.67 4.04 16.12
N PRO A 176 -6.72 3.72 16.91
CA PRO A 176 -6.71 2.83 18.06
C PRO A 176 -6.62 1.35 17.65
N LEU A 177 -5.76 0.59 18.32
CA LEU A 177 -5.75 -0.87 18.19
C LEU A 177 -7.01 -1.43 18.87
N PHE A 178 -7.67 -2.40 18.22
CA PHE A 178 -8.89 -3.03 18.75
C PHE A 178 -10.04 -2.02 18.96
N ALA A 179 -10.39 -1.26 17.92
CA ALA A 179 -11.54 -0.37 17.90
C ALA A 179 -12.85 -1.14 18.12
N LEU A 180 -13.68 -0.72 19.08
CA LEU A 180 -14.97 -1.36 19.32
C LEU A 180 -15.99 -0.90 18.27
N GLY A 181 -16.73 -1.84 17.68
CA GLY A 181 -17.87 -1.54 16.81
C GLY A 181 -17.53 -1.16 15.35
N GLU A 182 -16.26 -1.15 14.94
CA GLU A 182 -15.87 -0.90 13.56
C GLU A 182 -15.75 -2.19 12.73
N GLY A 183 -16.46 -2.23 11.60
CA GLY A 183 -16.40 -3.30 10.61
C GLY A 183 -16.98 -4.64 11.07
N ASN A 184 -17.00 -5.61 10.16
CA ASN A 184 -17.28 -7.01 10.47
C ASN A 184 -15.97 -7.76 10.79
N PHE A 185 -15.56 -7.69 12.05
CA PHE A 185 -14.36 -8.36 12.56
C PHE A 185 -14.30 -9.87 12.19
N TYR A 186 -15.44 -10.56 12.19
CA TYR A 186 -15.51 -11.98 11.85
C TYR A 186 -15.18 -12.23 10.38
N THR A 187 -15.66 -11.37 9.48
CA THR A 187 -15.34 -11.48 8.05
C THR A 187 -13.84 -11.24 7.80
N GLY A 188 -13.20 -10.29 8.48
CA GLY A 188 -11.75 -10.11 8.36
C GLY A 188 -10.93 -11.25 8.95
N CYS A 189 -11.39 -11.85 10.05
CA CYS A 189 -10.80 -13.08 10.56
C CYS A 189 -10.91 -14.22 9.54
N LEU A 190 -12.04 -14.31 8.82
CA LEU A 190 -12.27 -15.31 7.78
C LEU A 190 -11.37 -15.09 6.55
N TYR A 191 -11.17 -13.85 6.08
CA TYR A 191 -10.21 -13.54 5.02
C TYR A 191 -8.79 -13.93 5.41
N SER A 192 -8.37 -13.54 6.61
CA SER A 192 -7.05 -13.87 7.15
C SER A 192 -6.86 -15.38 7.27
N PHE A 193 -7.84 -16.08 7.82
CA PHE A 193 -7.82 -17.54 7.92
C PHE A 193 -7.82 -18.22 6.55
N SER A 194 -8.59 -17.74 5.58
CA SER A 194 -8.63 -18.28 4.22
C SER A 194 -7.24 -18.30 3.59
N LEU A 195 -6.45 -17.23 3.79
CA LEU A 195 -5.07 -17.21 3.34
C LEU A 195 -4.20 -18.28 4.02
N PHE A 196 -4.21 -18.35 5.35
CA PHE A 196 -3.38 -19.31 6.07
C PHE A 196 -3.87 -20.76 5.95
N SER A 197 -5.13 -20.97 5.55
CA SER A 197 -5.70 -22.30 5.25
C SER A 197 -5.04 -22.96 4.03
N LEU A 198 -4.33 -22.19 3.18
CA LEU A 198 -3.50 -22.72 2.09
C LEU A 198 -2.39 -23.65 2.58
N CYS A 199 -2.04 -23.64 3.87
CA CYS A 199 -1.18 -24.66 4.46
C CYS A 199 -1.71 -26.08 4.24
N GLY A 200 -3.00 -26.25 3.95
CA GLY A 200 -3.65 -27.49 3.51
C GLY A 200 -3.02 -28.16 2.30
N PHE A 201 -2.23 -27.44 1.49
CA PHE A 201 -1.41 -28.01 0.42
C PHE A 201 -0.47 -29.11 0.92
N MET A 202 -0.10 -29.07 2.21
CA MET A 202 0.73 -30.08 2.84
C MET A 202 0.19 -31.50 2.67
N LEU A 203 -1.14 -31.70 2.64
CA LEU A 203 -1.77 -33.00 2.42
C LEU A 203 -1.40 -33.62 1.07
N PHE A 204 -1.23 -32.78 0.05
CA PHE A 204 -0.82 -33.19 -1.30
C PHE A 204 0.71 -33.30 -1.45
N ILE A 205 1.48 -32.69 -0.55
CA ILE A 205 2.94 -32.73 -0.54
C ILE A 205 3.47 -34.02 0.13
N VAL A 206 2.75 -34.58 1.11
CA VAL A 206 3.16 -35.77 1.89
C VAL A 206 3.77 -36.91 1.05
N PRO A 207 3.18 -37.35 -0.09
CA PRO A 207 3.74 -38.45 -0.88
C PRO A 207 5.17 -38.18 -1.38
N PHE A 208 5.50 -36.91 -1.56
CA PHE A 208 6.76 -36.42 -2.08
C PHE A 208 7.74 -36.01 -0.97
N ALA A 209 7.35 -36.01 0.29
CA ALA A 209 8.27 -35.69 1.38
C ALA A 209 9.27 -36.83 1.61
N LYS A 210 10.54 -36.48 1.89
CA LYS A 210 11.55 -37.43 2.40
C LYS A 210 11.14 -38.00 3.76
N GLU A 211 10.64 -37.14 4.63
CA GLU A 211 10.26 -37.45 5.99
C GLU A 211 8.86 -36.88 6.24
N LYS A 212 7.87 -37.77 6.29
CA LYS A 212 6.44 -37.42 6.45
C LYS A 212 6.17 -36.59 7.70
N GLU A 213 6.77 -36.98 8.83
CA GLU A 213 6.59 -36.33 10.14
C GLU A 213 7.06 -34.86 10.14
N LYS A 214 8.08 -34.55 9.32
CA LYS A 214 8.63 -33.20 9.24
C LYS A 214 7.77 -32.24 8.43
N VAL A 215 6.80 -32.73 7.64
CA VAL A 215 5.91 -31.89 6.82
C VAL A 215 5.11 -30.94 7.69
N VAL A 216 4.51 -31.42 8.79
CA VAL A 216 3.73 -30.58 9.71
C VAL A 216 4.59 -29.46 10.30
N SER A 217 5.79 -29.80 10.77
CA SER A 217 6.71 -28.81 11.31
C SER A 217 7.18 -27.77 10.28
N ALA A 218 7.29 -28.15 9.00
CA ALA A 218 7.60 -27.23 7.91
C ALA A 218 6.42 -26.29 7.62
N SER A 219 5.18 -26.82 7.62
CA SER A 219 3.97 -26.05 7.42
C SER A 219 3.74 -25.03 8.55
N LEU A 220 3.94 -25.43 9.81
CA LEU A 220 3.83 -24.51 10.95
C LEU A 220 4.83 -23.36 10.85
N LEU A 221 6.08 -23.67 10.47
CA LEU A 221 7.10 -22.64 10.25
C LEU A 221 6.71 -21.73 9.08
N ALA A 222 6.13 -22.26 8.01
CA ALA A 222 5.67 -21.47 6.86
C ALA A 222 4.53 -20.53 7.25
N VAL A 223 3.51 -21.01 7.98
CA VAL A 223 2.40 -20.17 8.46
C VAL A 223 2.91 -19.07 9.38
N LEU A 224 3.81 -19.38 10.31
CA LEU A 224 4.37 -18.37 11.23
C LEU A 224 5.22 -17.33 10.47
N PHE A 225 6.08 -17.78 9.56
CA PHE A 225 6.93 -16.90 8.75
C PHE A 225 6.10 -15.98 7.87
N CYS A 226 5.17 -16.54 7.08
CA CYS A 226 4.29 -15.78 6.21
C CYS A 226 3.34 -14.88 7.01
N GLY A 227 2.84 -15.34 8.15
CA GLY A 227 2.03 -14.55 9.07
C GLY A 227 2.77 -13.32 9.58
N GLY A 228 4.03 -13.49 10.00
CA GLY A 228 4.87 -12.37 10.41
C GLY A 228 5.14 -11.37 9.28
N VAL A 229 5.50 -11.86 8.09
CA VAL A 229 5.70 -10.99 6.91
C VAL A 229 4.43 -10.22 6.57
N MET A 230 3.27 -10.88 6.55
CA MET A 230 1.99 -10.25 6.25
C MET A 230 1.57 -9.24 7.31
N PHE A 231 1.85 -9.51 8.59
CA PHE A 231 1.58 -8.57 9.67
C PHE A 231 2.43 -7.30 9.53
N VAL A 232 3.71 -7.44 9.22
CA VAL A 232 4.60 -6.29 8.97
C VAL A 232 4.16 -5.49 7.76
N ILE A 233 3.84 -6.16 6.64
CA ILE A 233 3.32 -5.49 5.44
C ILE A 233 2.05 -4.71 5.77
N TYR A 234 1.07 -5.36 6.40
CA TYR A 234 -0.19 -4.71 6.77
C TYR A 234 0.00 -3.52 7.72
N ALA A 235 0.90 -3.65 8.71
CA ALA A 235 1.24 -2.57 9.63
C ALA A 235 1.84 -1.36 8.89
N ILE A 236 2.80 -1.60 7.99
CA ILE A 236 3.45 -0.53 7.21
C ILE A 236 2.42 0.14 6.30
N LEU A 237 1.58 -0.64 5.61
CA LEU A 237 0.53 -0.11 4.74
C LEU A 237 -0.46 0.77 5.50
N GLN A 238 -0.99 0.29 6.64
CA GLN A 238 -1.89 1.10 7.46
C GLN A 238 -1.20 2.34 8.04
N GLY A 239 0.10 2.25 8.37
CA GLY A 239 0.88 3.37 8.87
C GLY A 239 1.17 4.46 7.82
N ILE A 240 1.35 4.08 6.55
CA ILE A 240 1.68 4.99 5.45
C ILE A 240 0.45 5.52 4.72
N PHE A 241 -0.58 4.71 4.52
CA PHE A 241 -1.80 5.11 3.80
C PHE A 241 -2.96 5.50 4.73
N GLY A 242 -2.93 5.04 6.00
CA GLY A 242 -4.15 5.00 6.80
C GLY A 242 -5.14 3.97 6.28
N LEU A 243 -6.30 3.87 6.93
CA LEU A 243 -7.30 2.85 6.60
C LEU A 243 -8.05 3.21 5.31
N GLY A 244 -8.53 4.44 5.20
CA GLY A 244 -9.38 4.89 4.09
C GLY A 244 -8.67 4.77 2.75
N SER A 245 -7.44 5.32 2.67
CA SER A 245 -6.67 5.25 1.42
C SER A 245 -6.16 3.83 1.12
N MET A 246 -5.82 3.01 2.13
CA MET A 246 -5.40 1.62 1.87
C MET A 246 -6.50 0.79 1.20
N ILE A 247 -7.77 1.00 1.56
CA ILE A 247 -8.93 0.27 1.00
C ILE A 247 -9.26 0.77 -0.42
N SER A 248 -8.97 2.04 -0.74
CA SER A 248 -9.20 2.58 -2.09
C SER A 248 -8.21 2.02 -3.13
N GLN A 249 -7.06 1.51 -2.70
CA GLN A 249 -6.03 0.95 -3.58
C GLN A 249 -6.29 -0.53 -3.90
N GLU A 250 -6.10 -0.90 -5.17
CA GLU A 250 -6.22 -2.30 -5.60
C GLU A 250 -5.02 -3.16 -5.14
N TYR A 251 -3.80 -2.64 -5.30
CA TYR A 251 -2.55 -3.30 -4.89
C TYR A 251 -1.68 -2.39 -4.00
N PRO A 252 -2.12 -2.06 -2.77
CA PRO A 252 -1.44 -1.10 -1.91
C PRO A 252 0.01 -1.49 -1.59
N ALA A 253 0.32 -2.79 -1.56
CA ALA A 253 1.69 -3.28 -1.39
C ALA A 253 2.62 -2.89 -2.56
N VAL A 254 2.09 -2.79 -3.78
CA VAL A 254 2.86 -2.37 -4.96
C VAL A 254 3.01 -0.85 -4.97
N THR A 255 1.93 -0.11 -4.70
CA THR A 255 1.94 1.35 -4.56
C THR A 255 2.91 1.82 -3.48
N LEU A 256 3.04 1.07 -2.38
CA LEU A 256 4.03 1.35 -1.35
C LEU A 256 5.46 1.29 -1.92
N MET A 257 5.76 0.27 -2.72
CA MET A 257 7.12 0.05 -3.21
C MET A 257 7.56 1.07 -4.26
N SER A 258 6.63 1.70 -4.99
CA SER A 258 6.96 2.80 -5.89
C SER A 258 7.25 4.11 -5.16
N MET A 259 6.79 4.27 -3.91
CA MET A 259 7.04 5.47 -3.10
C MET A 259 8.35 5.42 -2.31
N VAL A 260 8.82 4.23 -1.93
CA VAL A 260 10.07 4.08 -1.15
C VAL A 260 11.23 4.55 -2.02
N GLN A 261 12.02 5.53 -1.57
CA GLN A 261 13.23 5.98 -2.29
C GLN A 261 14.50 5.42 -1.64
N ILE A 262 15.42 4.88 -2.43
CA ILE A 262 16.73 4.45 -1.93
C ILE A 262 17.65 5.68 -1.85
N PRO A 263 18.25 5.97 -0.67
CA PRO A 263 19.18 7.08 -0.52
C PRO A 263 20.33 6.99 -1.54
N GLY A 264 20.59 8.08 -2.25
CA GLY A 264 21.69 8.19 -3.22
C GLY A 264 21.32 7.87 -4.68
N GLY A 265 20.03 7.66 -5.01
CA GLY A 265 19.55 7.65 -6.40
C GLY A 265 20.02 6.48 -7.28
N PHE A 266 20.73 5.49 -6.73
CA PHE A 266 21.34 4.41 -7.53
C PHE A 266 20.31 3.46 -8.20
N LEU A 267 19.05 3.44 -7.74
CA LEU A 267 17.98 2.58 -8.26
C LEU A 267 16.69 3.39 -8.50
N GLU A 268 16.59 4.03 -9.66
CA GLU A 268 15.41 4.82 -10.06
C GLU A 268 14.16 3.95 -10.38
N ARG A 269 14.34 2.67 -10.73
CA ARG A 269 13.24 1.72 -11.08
C ARG A 269 13.21 0.48 -10.18
N GLN A 270 13.22 0.69 -8.87
CA GLN A 270 13.11 -0.38 -7.87
C GLN A 270 11.69 -0.99 -7.80
N ASP A 271 10.67 -0.23 -8.19
CA ASP A 271 9.29 -0.66 -8.36
C ASP A 271 9.18 -1.91 -9.27
N ALA A 272 9.88 -1.90 -10.41
CA ALA A 272 9.89 -3.01 -11.37
C ALA A 272 10.53 -4.29 -10.80
N ILE A 273 11.58 -4.15 -9.97
CA ILE A 273 12.20 -5.28 -9.26
C ILE A 273 11.19 -5.90 -8.30
N MET A 274 10.40 -5.08 -7.63
CA MET A 274 9.42 -5.53 -6.65
C MET A 274 8.23 -6.22 -7.31
N VAL A 275 7.69 -5.69 -8.42
CA VAL A 275 6.72 -6.42 -9.27
C VAL A 275 7.28 -7.78 -9.70
N GLY A 276 8.58 -7.87 -9.97
CA GLY A 276 9.30 -9.12 -10.20
C GLY A 276 9.24 -10.12 -9.03
N ILE A 277 9.18 -9.68 -7.77
CA ILE A 277 9.00 -10.58 -6.62
C ILE A 277 7.62 -11.21 -6.64
N TRP A 278 6.57 -10.41 -6.83
CA TRP A 278 5.20 -10.90 -6.92
C TRP A 278 4.97 -11.78 -8.14
N PHE A 279 5.66 -11.52 -9.25
CA PHE A 279 5.68 -12.44 -10.40
C PHE A 279 6.01 -13.87 -9.93
N PHE A 280 7.08 -14.05 -9.15
CA PHE A 280 7.49 -15.38 -8.71
C PHE A 280 6.56 -15.99 -7.65
N THR A 281 6.07 -15.20 -6.69
CA THR A 281 5.20 -15.73 -5.62
C THR A 281 3.81 -16.10 -6.17
N VAL A 282 3.25 -15.28 -7.07
CA VAL A 282 1.97 -15.59 -7.73
C VAL A 282 2.15 -16.74 -8.74
N PHE A 283 3.25 -16.76 -9.51
CA PHE A 283 3.60 -17.92 -10.34
C PHE A 283 3.70 -19.21 -9.52
N ALA A 284 4.26 -19.13 -8.31
CA ALA A 284 4.37 -20.29 -7.44
C ALA A 284 3.00 -20.86 -7.08
N LEU A 285 2.06 -19.98 -6.68
CA LEU A 285 0.70 -20.36 -6.36
C LEU A 285 -0.07 -20.92 -7.58
N ILE A 286 0.09 -20.31 -8.77
CA ILE A 286 -0.48 -20.83 -10.03
C ILE A 286 0.06 -22.23 -10.32
N SER A 287 1.39 -22.40 -10.23
CA SER A 287 2.07 -23.67 -10.48
C SER A 287 1.64 -24.74 -9.47
N SER A 288 1.47 -24.40 -8.20
CA SER A 288 0.99 -25.30 -7.14
C SER A 288 -0.46 -25.70 -7.37
N SER A 289 -1.34 -24.73 -7.62
CA SER A 289 -2.75 -24.99 -7.91
C SER A 289 -2.92 -25.90 -9.12
N MET A 290 -2.20 -25.63 -10.21
CA MET A 290 -2.24 -26.46 -11.41
C MET A 290 -1.61 -27.85 -11.19
N PHE A 291 -0.56 -27.96 -10.37
CA PHE A 291 0.03 -29.25 -10.02
C PHE A 291 -0.97 -30.13 -9.28
N TYR A 292 -1.57 -29.62 -8.19
CA TYR A 292 -2.54 -30.38 -7.39
C TYR A 292 -3.83 -30.66 -8.17
N LEU A 293 -4.30 -29.72 -8.99
CA LEU A 293 -5.40 -29.93 -9.93
C LEU A 293 -5.11 -31.12 -10.85
N SER A 294 -3.95 -31.14 -11.49
CA SER A 294 -3.57 -32.20 -12.44
C SER A 294 -3.43 -33.58 -11.78
N GLU A 295 -2.90 -33.65 -10.56
CA GLU A 295 -2.79 -34.89 -9.78
C GLU A 295 -4.18 -35.43 -9.37
N ASN A 296 -5.09 -34.54 -8.95
CA ASN A 296 -6.47 -34.94 -8.63
C ASN A 296 -7.22 -35.45 -9.87
N ILE A 297 -7.13 -34.77 -11.02
CA ILE A 297 -7.74 -35.22 -12.28
C ILE A 297 -7.15 -36.56 -12.71
N ALA A 298 -5.82 -36.71 -12.64
CA ALA A 298 -5.14 -37.95 -13.00
C ALA A 298 -5.59 -39.14 -12.13
N SER A 299 -5.93 -38.90 -10.86
CA SER A 299 -6.43 -39.92 -9.93
C SER A 299 -7.82 -40.48 -10.28
N LEU A 300 -8.58 -39.80 -11.15
CA LEU A 300 -9.89 -40.28 -11.63
C LEU A 300 -9.78 -41.37 -12.68
N TYR A 301 -8.72 -41.33 -13.52
CA TYR A 301 -8.50 -42.27 -14.63
C TYR A 301 -7.28 -43.18 -14.43
N GLY A 302 -6.72 -43.23 -13.21
CA GLY A 302 -5.59 -44.11 -12.88
C GLY A 302 -4.23 -43.67 -13.43
N GLY A 303 -4.00 -42.37 -13.64
CA GLY A 303 -2.66 -41.78 -13.87
C GLY A 303 -2.06 -41.92 -15.28
N LYS A 304 -2.70 -42.67 -16.20
CA LYS A 304 -2.12 -43.03 -17.51
C LYS A 304 -1.94 -41.85 -18.50
N LYS A 305 -2.55 -40.68 -18.25
CA LYS A 305 -2.53 -39.53 -19.17
C LYS A 305 -2.22 -38.19 -18.48
N ARG A 306 -1.17 -38.13 -17.67
CA ARG A 306 -0.77 -36.93 -16.91
C ARG A 306 -0.65 -35.65 -17.76
N GLY A 307 -0.08 -35.75 -18.97
CA GLY A 307 0.03 -34.61 -19.89
C GLY A 307 -1.32 -34.02 -20.32
N VAL A 308 -2.33 -34.87 -20.50
CA VAL A 308 -3.71 -34.43 -20.82
C VAL A 308 -4.34 -33.73 -19.63
N SER A 309 -4.13 -34.21 -18.41
CA SER A 309 -4.62 -33.55 -17.19
C SER A 309 -4.02 -32.16 -16.99
N ILE A 310 -2.73 -31.98 -17.32
CA ILE A 310 -2.06 -30.67 -17.27
C ILE A 310 -2.66 -29.73 -18.31
N PHE A 311 -2.84 -30.19 -19.56
CA PHE A 311 -3.42 -29.38 -20.63
C PHE A 311 -4.87 -28.95 -20.31
N ILE A 312 -5.72 -29.87 -19.86
CA ILE A 312 -7.08 -29.56 -19.43
C ILE A 312 -7.07 -28.54 -18.28
N GLY A 313 -6.18 -28.73 -17.29
CA GLY A 313 -6.00 -27.77 -16.20
C GLY A 313 -5.69 -26.37 -16.73
N ALA A 314 -4.67 -26.23 -17.58
CA ALA A 314 -4.28 -24.94 -18.15
C ALA A 314 -5.42 -24.24 -18.91
N VAL A 315 -6.17 -24.97 -19.75
CA VAL A 315 -7.30 -24.40 -20.50
C VAL A 315 -8.40 -23.91 -19.57
N LEU A 316 -8.72 -24.66 -18.52
CA LEU A 316 -9.76 -24.27 -17.55
C LEU A 316 -9.31 -23.08 -16.68
N LEU A 317 -8.04 -23.04 -16.25
CA LEU A 317 -7.48 -21.89 -15.51
C LEU A 317 -7.53 -20.63 -16.38
N PHE A 318 -7.16 -20.73 -17.66
CA PHE A 318 -7.26 -19.63 -18.62
C PHE A 318 -8.70 -19.13 -18.76
N GLY A 319 -9.67 -20.04 -18.87
CA GLY A 319 -11.09 -19.69 -18.97
C GLY A 319 -11.61 -18.91 -17.77
N ILE A 320 -11.25 -19.32 -16.54
CA ILE A 320 -11.60 -18.57 -15.33
C ILE A 320 -10.91 -17.21 -15.30
N ALA A 321 -9.62 -17.16 -15.64
CA ALA A 321 -8.86 -15.92 -15.63
C ALA A 321 -9.45 -14.87 -16.59
N VAL A 322 -9.84 -15.31 -17.79
CA VAL A 322 -10.54 -14.47 -18.78
C VAL A 322 -11.94 -14.05 -18.29
N GLY A 323 -12.66 -14.94 -17.60
CA GLY A 323 -13.94 -14.63 -16.98
C GLY A 323 -13.81 -13.49 -15.96
N CYS A 324 -12.80 -13.55 -15.08
CA CYS A 324 -12.51 -12.49 -14.11
C CYS A 324 -12.10 -11.19 -14.80
N TYR A 325 -11.28 -11.26 -15.86
CA TYR A 325 -10.85 -10.09 -16.60
C TYR A 325 -11.99 -9.35 -17.30
N ARG A 326 -13.00 -10.08 -17.78
CA ARG A 326 -14.15 -9.47 -18.46
C ARG A 326 -15.22 -8.94 -17.52
N SER A 327 -15.29 -9.44 -16.28
CA SER A 327 -16.34 -9.07 -15.34
C SER A 327 -15.80 -9.03 -13.92
N LYS A 328 -15.68 -7.81 -13.39
CA LYS A 328 -15.35 -7.58 -11.98
C LYS A 328 -16.35 -8.27 -11.04
N GLU A 329 -17.65 -8.20 -11.37
CA GLU A 329 -18.69 -8.90 -10.60
C GLU A 329 -18.49 -10.42 -10.56
N PHE A 330 -18.05 -11.04 -11.67
CA PHE A 330 -17.77 -12.47 -11.70
C PHE A 330 -16.60 -12.81 -10.77
N MET A 331 -15.54 -11.99 -10.77
CA MET A 331 -14.41 -12.14 -9.86
C MET A 331 -14.86 -12.01 -8.39
N GLU A 332 -15.61 -10.96 -8.04
CA GLU A 332 -16.08 -10.73 -6.67
C GLU A 332 -16.96 -11.88 -6.18
N LYS A 333 -17.87 -12.38 -7.03
CA LYS A 333 -18.69 -13.58 -6.72
C LYS A 333 -17.84 -14.83 -6.52
N LEU A 334 -16.81 -15.04 -7.35
CA LEU A 334 -15.89 -16.16 -7.18
C LEU A 334 -15.13 -16.07 -5.86
N LEU A 335 -14.61 -14.89 -5.50
CA LEU A 335 -13.94 -14.67 -4.22
C LEU A 335 -14.89 -14.89 -3.04
N TRP A 336 -16.14 -14.43 -3.13
CA TRP A 336 -17.17 -14.66 -2.13
C TRP A 336 -17.48 -16.16 -1.96
N ILE A 337 -17.69 -16.89 -3.05
CA ILE A 337 -17.91 -18.35 -3.02
C ILE A 337 -16.68 -19.05 -2.43
N PHE A 338 -15.48 -18.64 -2.84
CA PHE A 338 -14.24 -19.22 -2.34
C PHE A 338 -14.07 -19.00 -0.83
N LEU A 339 -14.44 -17.83 -0.33
CA LEU A 339 -14.36 -17.49 1.08
C LEU A 339 -15.42 -18.22 1.93
N TYR A 340 -16.70 -18.15 1.55
CA TYR A 340 -17.81 -18.65 2.36
C TYR A 340 -18.14 -20.13 2.13
N TRP A 341 -17.76 -20.71 0.99
CA TRP A 341 -17.98 -22.12 0.68
C TRP A 341 -16.67 -22.89 0.52
N GLY A 342 -15.72 -22.36 -0.25
CA GLY A 342 -14.44 -23.04 -0.51
C GLY A 342 -13.64 -23.29 0.77
N THR A 343 -13.41 -22.23 1.56
CA THR A 343 -12.59 -22.26 2.77
C THR A 343 -13.19 -23.15 3.87
N PRO A 344 -14.50 -23.08 4.20
CA PRO A 344 -15.07 -24.00 5.18
C PRO A 344 -15.02 -25.47 4.74
N VAL A 345 -15.25 -25.76 3.46
CA VAL A 345 -15.26 -27.17 2.99
C VAL A 345 -13.84 -27.76 2.95
N ILE A 346 -12.81 -27.00 2.56
CA ILE A 346 -11.41 -27.50 2.61
C ILE A 346 -10.93 -27.77 4.03
N VAL A 347 -11.51 -27.10 5.03
CA VAL A 347 -11.24 -27.33 6.45
C VAL A 347 -12.07 -28.48 7.00
N ALA A 348 -13.35 -28.57 6.61
CA ALA A 348 -14.26 -29.60 7.06
C ALA A 348 -13.84 -31.01 6.62
N ILE A 349 -13.37 -31.20 5.38
CA ILE A 349 -13.02 -32.54 4.87
C ILE A 349 -11.91 -33.21 5.71
N PRO A 350 -10.74 -32.57 5.97
CA PRO A 350 -9.73 -33.12 6.87
C PRO A 350 -10.22 -33.30 8.31
N LEU A 351 -11.00 -32.35 8.84
CA LEU A 351 -11.57 -32.48 10.19
C LEU A 351 -12.47 -33.71 10.32
N LEU A 352 -13.31 -33.98 9.32
CA LEU A 352 -14.14 -35.18 9.30
C LEU A 352 -13.30 -36.47 9.31
N THR A 353 -12.12 -36.47 8.67
CA THR A 353 -11.20 -37.62 8.75
C THR A 353 -10.64 -37.79 10.15
N TYR A 354 -10.18 -36.70 10.77
CA TYR A 354 -9.63 -36.71 12.13
C TYR A 354 -10.67 -37.15 13.18
N PHE A 355 -11.88 -36.59 13.13
CA PHE A 355 -12.95 -36.94 14.08
C PHE A 355 -13.48 -38.35 13.89
N ARG A 356 -13.49 -38.89 12.67
CA ARG A 356 -13.89 -40.27 12.41
C ARG A 356 -12.87 -41.28 12.94
N ASP A 357 -11.59 -40.94 12.88
CA ASP A 357 -10.52 -41.77 13.44
C ASP A 357 -10.53 -41.70 14.98
N PHE A 358 -10.97 -40.57 15.56
CA PHE A 358 -11.09 -40.36 17.02
C PHE A 358 -12.39 -40.90 17.64
N PHE A 359 -13.54 -40.78 16.98
CA PHE A 359 -14.83 -41.32 17.42
C PHE A 359 -15.27 -42.45 16.47
N GLY A 360 -15.11 -43.69 16.94
CA GLY A 360 -15.46 -44.90 16.20
C GLY A 360 -16.85 -44.84 15.53
N ASN A 361 -16.82 -44.98 14.21
CA ASN A 361 -17.85 -45.44 13.27
C ASN A 361 -19.34 -45.29 13.67
N THR A 362 -19.93 -44.12 13.44
CA THR A 362 -21.40 -43.95 13.35
C THR A 362 -21.78 -43.32 12.02
N LYS A 363 -22.22 -44.18 11.09
CA LYS A 363 -22.82 -43.80 9.81
C LYS A 363 -24.23 -43.28 10.05
N LYS A 364 -24.48 -42.01 9.73
CA LYS A 364 -25.65 -41.47 9.02
C LYS A 364 -25.86 -40.00 9.40
N THR A 365 -25.58 -39.11 8.46
CA THR A 365 -26.40 -37.93 8.13
C THR A 365 -25.66 -37.10 7.08
N THR A 366 -26.05 -37.20 5.82
CA THR A 366 -26.12 -36.05 4.88
C THR A 366 -26.67 -36.53 3.54
N VAL A 367 -27.92 -36.14 3.29
CA VAL A 367 -28.56 -36.11 1.97
C VAL A 367 -29.01 -34.68 1.76
N SER A 368 -28.90 -34.26 0.51
CA SER A 368 -29.66 -33.20 -0.17
C SER A 368 -28.89 -31.92 -0.51
N LEU A 369 -28.91 -31.66 -1.84
CA LEU A 369 -29.02 -30.39 -2.57
C LEU A 369 -27.73 -29.93 -3.29
N MET A 370 -27.71 -29.48 -4.55
CA MET A 370 -28.47 -29.71 -5.78
C MET A 370 -27.57 -29.14 -6.91
N MET A 371 -27.67 -29.76 -8.08
CA MET A 371 -27.09 -29.37 -9.39
C MET A 371 -27.75 -28.03 -9.84
N VAL A 372 -27.11 -27.08 -10.55
CA VAL A 372 -26.92 -26.96 -12.02
C VAL A 372 -26.50 -25.49 -12.27
N LEU A 373 -25.57 -25.17 -13.19
CA LEU A 373 -25.81 -24.30 -14.37
C LEU A 373 -24.59 -24.08 -15.30
N CYS A 374 -24.92 -23.99 -16.58
CA CYS A 374 -24.07 -23.86 -17.77
C CYS A 374 -23.98 -22.41 -18.28
N MET A 375 -22.86 -22.14 -19.00
CA MET A 375 -22.66 -21.26 -20.18
C MET A 375 -23.05 -19.77 -20.13
N PHE A 376 -22.18 -18.89 -20.63
CA PHE A 376 -22.31 -18.19 -21.93
C PHE A 376 -21.09 -17.29 -22.25
N LEU A 377 -20.99 -16.92 -23.53
CA LEU A 377 -19.85 -16.41 -24.31
C LEU A 377 -19.85 -14.86 -24.53
N GLY A 378 -18.72 -14.35 -25.07
CA GLY A 378 -18.57 -13.09 -25.84
C GLY A 378 -17.93 -11.92 -25.07
N GLY A 379 -17.10 -11.01 -25.60
CA GLY A 379 -16.42 -10.78 -26.89
C GLY A 379 -15.72 -9.39 -26.88
N CYS A 380 -14.54 -9.26 -27.55
CA CYS A 380 -13.78 -8.09 -28.09
C CYS A 380 -13.57 -6.78 -27.27
N SER A 381 -12.55 -5.94 -27.46
CA SER A 381 -11.49 -5.72 -28.49
C SER A 381 -10.27 -5.03 -27.85
N THR A 382 -9.11 -5.05 -28.52
CA THR A 382 -7.85 -4.38 -28.11
C THR A 382 -7.49 -3.25 -29.07
N THR A 383 -6.84 -2.19 -28.57
CA THR A 383 -6.15 -1.14 -29.33
C THR A 383 -4.71 -1.02 -28.85
N GLU A 384 -3.77 -0.82 -29.77
CA GLU A 384 -2.32 -0.78 -29.53
C GLU A 384 -1.69 0.61 -29.79
N LEU A 385 -0.78 0.97 -28.88
CA LEU A 385 0.60 1.50 -28.99
C LEU A 385 0.99 2.52 -30.08
N GLU A 386 1.49 3.70 -29.66
CA GLU A 386 2.87 4.18 -29.94
C GLU A 386 3.22 5.62 -29.49
N ASN A 387 2.55 6.20 -28.50
CA ASN A 387 2.60 7.66 -28.37
C ASN A 387 2.53 8.13 -26.91
N ARG A 388 3.68 8.34 -26.25
CA ARG A 388 3.73 8.87 -24.86
C ARG A 388 4.65 10.08 -24.67
N LYS A 389 4.32 10.96 -23.72
CA LYS A 389 5.15 12.09 -23.26
C LYS A 389 5.25 12.14 -21.73
N PHE A 390 6.40 12.58 -21.21
CA PHE A 390 6.74 12.58 -19.78
C PHE A 390 6.88 14.02 -19.22
N PRO A 391 5.85 14.58 -18.57
CA PRO A 391 5.96 15.89 -17.92
C PRO A 391 6.79 15.82 -16.62
N LEU A 392 7.55 16.88 -16.33
CA LEU A 392 8.28 17.07 -15.06
C LEU A 392 7.47 17.88 -14.04
N ALA A 393 6.64 18.82 -14.51
CA ALA A 393 5.75 19.64 -13.68
C ALA A 393 4.38 19.86 -14.35
N MET A 394 3.33 19.94 -13.53
CA MET A 394 1.96 20.22 -13.94
C MET A 394 1.37 21.35 -13.10
N GLY A 395 0.65 22.25 -13.76
CA GLY A 395 -0.13 23.33 -13.15
C GLY A 395 -1.60 23.14 -13.48
N VAL A 396 -2.50 23.31 -12.51
CA VAL A 396 -3.95 23.22 -12.73
C VAL A 396 -4.59 24.51 -12.23
N ASP A 397 -5.17 25.28 -13.15
CA ASP A 397 -5.90 26.51 -12.88
C ASP A 397 -7.41 26.32 -13.15
N LEU A 398 -8.25 26.97 -12.35
CA LEU A 398 -9.67 27.13 -12.63
C LEU A 398 -9.90 28.52 -13.28
N ASP A 399 -10.63 28.57 -14.39
CA ASP A 399 -10.98 29.78 -15.15
C ASP A 399 -12.52 29.80 -15.34
N GLU A 400 -13.27 30.56 -14.53
CA GLU A 400 -14.75 30.78 -14.54
C GLU A 400 -15.64 29.51 -14.65
N GLU A 401 -15.61 28.79 -15.78
CA GLU A 401 -16.34 27.52 -16.06
C GLU A 401 -15.44 26.44 -16.73
N SER A 402 -14.13 26.60 -16.68
CA SER A 402 -13.17 25.73 -17.38
C SER A 402 -11.90 25.48 -16.56
N CYS A 403 -11.31 24.31 -16.71
CA CYS A 403 -10.03 23.91 -16.12
C CYS A 403 -8.91 24.09 -17.15
N ARG A 404 -7.87 24.84 -16.80
CA ARG A 404 -6.64 24.99 -17.59
C ARG A 404 -5.53 24.15 -16.96
N VAL A 405 -5.00 23.19 -17.72
CA VAL A 405 -3.91 22.32 -17.31
C VAL A 405 -2.65 22.70 -18.09
N SER A 406 -1.62 23.14 -17.37
CA SER A 406 -0.34 23.58 -17.91
C SER A 406 0.73 22.52 -17.67
N TYR A 407 1.55 22.22 -18.68
CA TYR A 407 2.59 21.20 -18.59
C TYR A 407 3.98 21.73 -18.91
N LYS A 408 4.97 21.22 -18.17
CA LYS A 408 6.39 21.40 -18.49
C LYS A 408 7.08 20.06 -18.69
N PHE A 409 7.79 19.93 -19.81
CA PHE A 409 8.51 18.72 -20.22
C PHE A 409 10.02 18.92 -20.13
N GLN A 410 10.78 17.85 -19.90
CA GLN A 410 12.24 17.90 -20.01
C GLN A 410 12.65 18.01 -21.49
N ASP A 411 13.58 18.91 -21.80
CA ASP A 411 14.16 18.97 -23.14
C ASP A 411 15.26 17.91 -23.31
N LEU A 412 14.88 16.77 -23.91
CA LEU A 412 15.79 15.65 -24.20
C LEU A 412 16.89 16.01 -25.20
N SER A 413 16.79 17.11 -25.94
CA SER A 413 17.80 17.52 -26.92
C SER A 413 19.06 18.13 -26.30
N SER A 414 18.95 18.69 -25.09
CA SER A 414 20.08 19.24 -24.32
C SER A 414 21.01 18.17 -23.71
N VAL A 415 20.54 16.92 -23.61
CA VAL A 415 21.33 15.79 -23.07
C VAL A 415 22.15 15.09 -24.16
N ALA A 416 21.83 15.32 -25.44
CA ALA A 416 22.46 14.65 -26.57
C ALA A 416 23.55 15.50 -27.28
N ASP A 417 23.56 16.83 -27.10
CA ASP A 417 24.51 17.74 -27.75
C ASP A 417 25.05 18.79 -26.76
N GLU A 418 26.35 18.74 -26.44
CA GLU A 418 27.05 19.68 -25.53
C GLU A 418 27.09 21.14 -26.04
N ASN A 419 26.58 21.44 -27.24
CA ASN A 419 26.62 22.78 -27.86
C ASN A 419 25.25 23.30 -28.32
N ALA A 420 24.13 22.68 -27.92
CA ALA A 420 22.81 23.22 -28.20
C ALA A 420 22.48 24.35 -27.21
N ASN A 421 22.22 25.57 -27.70
CA ASN A 421 21.58 26.60 -26.90
C ASN A 421 20.31 26.03 -26.29
N ALA A 422 20.13 26.14 -24.96
CA ALA A 422 18.93 25.72 -24.25
C ALA A 422 17.71 26.47 -24.81
N GLY A 423 17.05 25.86 -25.80
CA GLY A 423 15.77 26.32 -26.31
C GLY A 423 14.72 25.98 -25.29
N SER A 424 14.01 26.99 -24.77
CA SER A 424 12.95 26.81 -23.78
C SER A 424 11.95 25.74 -24.26
N GLY A 425 11.83 24.64 -23.52
CA GLY A 425 10.81 23.62 -23.77
C GLY A 425 9.44 24.30 -23.82
N THR A 426 8.73 24.13 -24.94
CA THR A 426 7.48 24.81 -25.27
C THR A 426 6.47 24.70 -24.14
N ASP A 427 6.06 25.84 -23.57
CA ASP A 427 4.93 25.95 -22.65
C ASP A 427 3.69 25.41 -23.38
N PHE A 428 3.14 24.29 -22.92
CA PHE A 428 1.96 23.67 -23.51
C PHE A 428 0.86 23.64 -22.45
N TYR A 429 -0.25 24.31 -22.72
CA TYR A 429 -1.44 24.31 -21.88
C TYR A 429 -2.65 23.79 -22.66
N ILE A 430 -3.56 23.16 -21.93
CA ILE A 430 -4.84 22.66 -22.43
C ILE A 430 -5.93 23.28 -21.59
N LYS A 431 -7.00 23.76 -22.22
CA LYS A 431 -8.14 24.34 -21.52
C LYS A 431 -9.41 23.64 -21.96
N ASP A 432 -10.13 23.07 -21.01
CA ASP A 432 -11.39 22.37 -21.24
C ASP A 432 -12.30 22.50 -20.01
N LYS A 433 -13.51 21.95 -20.04
CA LYS A 433 -14.53 22.07 -18.98
C LYS A 433 -14.05 21.56 -17.62
N ASP A 434 -13.34 20.44 -17.59
CA ASP A 434 -12.82 19.83 -16.38
C ASP A 434 -11.48 19.13 -16.67
N PHE A 435 -10.74 18.80 -15.61
CA PHE A 435 -9.42 18.16 -15.70
C PHE A 435 -9.46 16.85 -16.51
N TYR A 436 -10.53 16.06 -16.38
CA TYR A 436 -10.68 14.79 -17.10
C TYR A 436 -10.82 15.02 -18.60
N THR A 437 -11.64 15.99 -18.98
CA THR A 437 -11.93 16.33 -20.37
C THR A 437 -10.69 16.96 -21.00
N ALA A 438 -9.97 17.82 -20.27
CA ALA A 438 -8.70 18.39 -20.73
C ALA A 438 -7.65 17.31 -21.07
N ILE A 439 -7.48 16.29 -20.20
CA ILE A 439 -6.55 15.18 -20.46
C ILE A 439 -7.06 14.27 -21.57
N SER A 440 -8.37 14.01 -21.63
CA SER A 440 -8.97 13.18 -22.67
C SER A 440 -8.89 13.84 -24.05
N GLN A 441 -9.11 15.15 -24.11
CA GLN A 441 -8.97 15.96 -25.32
C GLN A 441 -7.51 15.96 -25.79
N TYR A 442 -6.54 16.08 -24.88
CA TYR A 442 -5.13 15.91 -25.25
C TYR A 442 -4.85 14.59 -25.94
N ALA A 443 -5.33 13.50 -25.34
CA ALA A 443 -5.09 12.15 -25.83
C ALA A 443 -5.71 11.97 -27.23
N ASN A 444 -6.90 12.54 -27.44
CA ASN A 444 -7.60 12.52 -28.73
C ASN A 444 -6.92 13.41 -29.79
N ASP A 445 -6.49 14.61 -29.43
CA ASP A 445 -5.98 15.62 -30.37
C ASP A 445 -4.50 15.37 -30.74
N SER A 446 -3.69 14.90 -29.79
CA SER A 446 -2.25 14.65 -29.99
C SER A 446 -1.94 13.20 -30.37
N ASN A 447 -2.93 12.32 -30.31
CA ASN A 447 -2.80 10.87 -30.42
C ASN A 447 -1.75 10.30 -29.44
N LYS A 448 -1.41 11.04 -28.37
CA LYS A 448 -0.40 10.75 -27.34
C LYS A 448 -0.97 10.71 -25.92
N GLU A 449 -0.65 9.64 -25.20
CA GLU A 449 -0.93 9.49 -23.77
C GLU A 449 0.17 10.19 -22.93
N MET A 450 -0.21 10.75 -21.79
CA MET A 450 0.75 11.31 -20.84
C MET A 450 1.14 10.30 -19.79
N ASP A 451 2.44 10.22 -19.50
CA ASP A 451 3.01 9.36 -18.46
C ASP A 451 3.64 10.22 -17.37
N TYR A 452 2.95 10.34 -16.22
CA TYR A 452 3.35 11.22 -15.12
C TYR A 452 4.22 10.52 -14.08
N ASN A 453 4.75 9.32 -14.36
CA ASN A 453 5.61 8.60 -13.42
C ASN A 453 6.88 9.37 -13.04
N HIS A 454 7.31 10.32 -13.89
CA HIS A 454 8.49 11.18 -13.66
C HIS A 454 8.13 12.60 -13.19
N MET A 455 6.86 12.86 -12.91
CA MET A 455 6.45 14.18 -12.45
C MET A 455 6.91 14.40 -11.01
N LYS A 456 7.58 15.53 -10.79
CA LYS A 456 8.14 15.89 -9.48
C LYS A 456 7.22 16.80 -8.69
N VAL A 457 6.59 17.74 -9.39
CA VAL A 457 5.86 18.85 -8.79
C VAL A 457 4.48 19.02 -9.43
N LEU A 458 3.48 19.24 -8.58
CA LEU A 458 2.13 19.62 -8.94
C LEU A 458 1.80 20.97 -8.28
N VAL A 459 1.41 21.96 -9.07
CA VAL A 459 0.96 23.27 -8.61
C VAL A 459 -0.54 23.39 -8.89
N LEU A 460 -1.34 23.59 -7.85
CA LEU A 460 -2.78 23.81 -7.98
C LEU A 460 -3.10 25.28 -7.74
N SER A 461 -4.02 25.87 -8.51
CA SER A 461 -4.47 27.22 -8.21
C SER A 461 -5.28 27.25 -6.91
N GLU A 462 -5.23 28.37 -6.21
CA GLU A 462 -6.02 28.59 -4.99
C GLU A 462 -7.52 28.40 -5.27
N GLU A 463 -8.03 28.99 -6.37
CA GLU A 463 -9.41 28.81 -6.81
C GLU A 463 -9.79 27.34 -7.07
N PHE A 464 -8.84 26.53 -7.57
CA PHE A 464 -9.07 25.11 -7.83
C PHE A 464 -9.18 24.31 -6.53
N ILE A 465 -8.32 24.60 -5.55
CA ILE A 465 -8.35 23.94 -4.23
C ILE A 465 -9.61 24.32 -3.44
N GLU A 466 -10.07 25.57 -3.57
CA GLU A 466 -11.28 26.06 -2.91
C GLU A 466 -12.57 25.45 -3.50
N ASN A 467 -12.53 25.00 -4.75
CA ASN A 467 -13.62 24.29 -5.38
C ASN A 467 -13.62 22.80 -4.98
N GLU A 468 -14.36 22.47 -3.91
CA GLU A 468 -14.41 21.11 -3.35
C GLU A 468 -14.80 20.03 -4.37
N GLU A 469 -15.76 20.32 -5.27
CA GLU A 469 -16.22 19.38 -6.30
C GLU A 469 -15.11 19.07 -7.32
N SER A 470 -14.43 20.11 -7.80
CA SER A 470 -13.33 19.97 -8.77
C SER A 470 -12.13 19.25 -8.17
N LEU A 471 -11.78 19.59 -6.92
CA LEU A 471 -10.72 18.92 -6.18
C LEU A 471 -11.06 17.45 -5.94
N GLU A 472 -12.29 17.13 -5.55
CA GLU A 472 -12.72 15.75 -5.34
C GLU A 472 -12.64 14.93 -6.63
N VAL A 473 -13.16 15.44 -7.74
CA VAL A 473 -13.09 14.78 -9.05
C VAL A 473 -11.63 14.55 -9.46
N PHE A 474 -10.77 15.54 -9.27
CA PHE A 474 -9.33 15.44 -9.55
C PHE A 474 -8.65 14.35 -8.72
N LEU A 475 -8.87 14.33 -7.40
CA LEU A 475 -8.26 13.33 -6.52
C LEU A 475 -8.76 11.92 -6.84
N GLN A 476 -10.05 11.74 -7.15
CA GLN A 476 -10.60 10.44 -7.58
C GLN A 476 -9.97 9.95 -8.89
N ILE A 477 -9.70 10.84 -9.84
CA ILE A 477 -9.03 10.51 -11.09
C ILE A 477 -7.58 10.08 -10.83
N CYS A 478 -6.87 10.82 -9.97
CA CYS A 478 -5.50 10.50 -9.57
C CYS A 478 -5.42 9.12 -8.90
N GLU A 479 -6.35 8.81 -7.98
CA GLU A 479 -6.42 7.50 -7.32
C GLU A 479 -6.75 6.36 -8.28
N LYS A 480 -7.77 6.52 -9.15
CA LYS A 480 -8.29 5.40 -9.97
C LYS A 480 -7.39 5.04 -11.14
N ARG A 481 -6.69 6.00 -11.73
CA ARG A 481 -5.87 5.77 -12.92
C ARG A 481 -4.37 5.70 -12.62
N ALA A 482 -3.98 5.90 -11.35
CA ALA A 482 -2.58 6.03 -10.92
C ALA A 482 -1.78 6.93 -11.88
N LEU A 483 -2.41 8.03 -12.32
CA LEU A 483 -1.84 8.91 -13.34
C LEU A 483 -0.59 9.57 -12.79
N ILE A 484 -0.71 10.17 -11.59
CA ILE A 484 0.31 10.95 -10.91
C ILE A 484 0.88 10.16 -9.74
N ALA A 485 2.20 10.13 -9.60
CA ALA A 485 2.88 9.45 -8.49
C ALA A 485 2.52 10.09 -7.14
N ARG A 486 2.25 9.28 -6.11
CA ARG A 486 1.80 9.77 -4.80
C ARG A 486 2.86 10.57 -4.03
N ASN A 487 4.14 10.41 -4.36
CA ASN A 487 5.24 11.20 -3.80
C ASN A 487 5.46 12.56 -4.51
N THR A 488 4.65 12.92 -5.50
CA THR A 488 4.71 14.24 -6.16
C THR A 488 4.51 15.36 -5.14
N LEU A 489 5.43 16.33 -5.10
CA LEU A 489 5.36 17.51 -4.22
C LEU A 489 4.20 18.41 -4.63
N LEU A 490 3.49 18.94 -3.64
CA LEU A 490 2.31 19.77 -3.87
C LEU A 490 2.59 21.23 -3.48
N PHE A 491 2.20 22.15 -4.35
CA PHE A 491 2.24 23.60 -4.12
C PHE A 491 0.90 24.22 -4.51
N THR A 492 0.63 25.42 -3.99
CA THR A 492 -0.48 26.26 -4.46
C THR A 492 0.04 27.58 -5.04
N ALA A 493 -0.74 28.24 -5.88
CA ALA A 493 -0.46 29.59 -6.36
C ALA A 493 -1.76 30.30 -6.76
N GLU A 494 -1.74 31.62 -6.90
CA GLU A 494 -2.85 32.34 -7.54
C GLU A 494 -3.04 31.90 -9.01
N ASP A 495 -1.93 31.68 -9.72
CA ASP A 495 -1.91 31.20 -11.10
C ASP A 495 -0.73 30.22 -11.28
N ALA A 496 -1.06 28.93 -11.36
CA ALA A 496 -0.10 27.85 -11.51
C ALA A 496 0.62 27.94 -12.86
N GLY A 497 -0.08 28.33 -13.93
CA GLY A 497 0.50 28.54 -15.25
C GLY A 497 1.61 29.60 -15.26
N LYS A 498 1.42 30.73 -14.57
CA LYS A 498 2.45 31.78 -14.45
C LYS A 498 3.69 31.30 -13.73
N ILE A 499 3.53 30.56 -12.63
CA ILE A 499 4.65 29.99 -11.89
C ILE A 499 5.48 29.04 -12.77
N LEU A 500 4.81 28.16 -13.53
CA LEU A 500 5.50 27.25 -14.44
C LEU A 500 6.22 27.96 -15.60
N ALA A 501 5.75 29.15 -16.00
CA ALA A 501 6.38 29.96 -17.04
C ALA A 501 7.68 30.64 -16.59
N LEU A 502 7.97 30.70 -15.28
CA LEU A 502 9.20 31.27 -14.71
C LEU A 502 10.45 30.45 -15.02
N ASP A 503 10.29 29.24 -15.59
CA ASP A 503 11.37 28.36 -16.05
C ASP A 503 12.46 29.07 -16.87
N LYS A 504 12.10 30.12 -17.63
CA LYS A 504 13.04 30.90 -18.44
C LYS A 504 14.05 31.72 -17.61
N ASN A 505 13.76 31.94 -16.34
CA ASN A 505 14.58 32.71 -15.41
C ASN A 505 15.37 31.79 -14.46
N LEU A 506 15.28 30.47 -14.63
CA LEU A 506 15.87 29.47 -13.74
C LEU A 506 17.01 28.70 -14.43
N ASP A 507 18.01 28.31 -13.65
CA ASP A 507 19.14 27.49 -14.13
C ASP A 507 18.77 26.01 -14.33
N THR A 508 17.71 25.55 -13.67
CA THR A 508 17.16 24.19 -13.79
C THR A 508 15.68 24.24 -14.14
N PRO A 509 15.11 23.16 -14.71
CA PRO A 509 13.68 23.10 -14.98
C PRO A 509 12.85 23.40 -13.73
N VAL A 510 11.78 24.18 -13.84
CA VAL A 510 10.98 24.68 -12.70
C VAL A 510 10.57 23.58 -11.70
N GLY A 511 10.28 22.37 -12.17
CA GLY A 511 9.97 21.23 -11.30
C GLY A 511 11.14 20.77 -10.44
N THR A 512 12.37 20.77 -10.97
CA THR A 512 13.59 20.49 -10.21
C THR A 512 13.96 21.66 -9.30
N TYR A 513 13.81 22.90 -9.76
CA TYR A 513 14.05 24.08 -8.94
C TYR A 513 13.16 24.11 -7.69
N LEU A 514 11.86 23.84 -7.83
CA LEU A 514 10.92 23.83 -6.71
C LEU A 514 11.19 22.69 -5.72
N GLU A 515 11.67 21.54 -6.20
CA GLU A 515 12.15 20.43 -5.36
C GLU A 515 13.39 20.85 -4.56
N GLU A 516 14.42 21.39 -5.23
CA GLU A 516 15.64 21.89 -4.60
C GLU A 516 15.36 23.04 -3.62
N MET A 517 14.42 23.94 -3.94
CA MET A 517 14.01 25.05 -3.08
C MET A 517 13.48 24.56 -1.73
N ILE A 518 12.80 23.43 -1.69
CA ILE A 518 12.30 22.83 -0.45
C ILE A 518 13.43 22.14 0.32
N GLU A 519 14.32 21.45 -0.38
CA GLU A 519 15.42 20.69 0.25
C GLU A 519 16.54 21.57 0.81
N SER A 520 16.77 22.74 0.19
CA SER A 520 17.91 23.63 0.46
C SER A 520 17.61 24.83 1.36
N ARG A 521 16.39 24.93 1.93
CA ARG A 521 16.05 26.04 2.83
C ARG A 521 16.98 26.11 4.03
N GLU A 522 17.53 27.31 4.26
CA GLU A 522 18.39 27.58 5.40
C GLU A 522 17.56 27.97 6.65
N ASP A 523 16.52 28.79 6.50
CA ASP A 523 15.73 29.36 7.62
C ASP A 523 15.07 28.31 8.53
N TYR A 524 14.64 27.19 7.96
CA TYR A 524 14.17 26.02 8.69
C TYR A 524 14.22 24.79 7.80
N LYS A 525 14.39 23.63 8.44
CA LYS A 525 14.34 22.33 7.76
C LYS A 525 13.17 21.50 8.27
N LEU A 526 12.24 21.17 7.39
CA LEU A 526 11.13 20.25 7.67
C LEU A 526 11.60 18.80 7.54
N LYS A 527 11.01 17.92 8.35
CA LYS A 527 11.22 16.47 8.25
C LYS A 527 10.54 15.86 7.04
N ASP A 528 9.31 16.32 6.75
CA ASP A 528 8.48 15.86 5.64
C ASP A 528 7.77 17.06 5.01
N THR A 529 7.69 17.08 3.68
CA THR A 529 6.89 18.04 2.90
C THR A 529 5.60 17.41 2.38
N VAL A 530 4.60 18.25 2.12
CA VAL A 530 3.28 17.77 1.69
C VAL A 530 3.33 17.30 0.25
N THR A 531 2.83 16.08 0.04
CA THR A 531 2.74 15.44 -1.27
C THR A 531 1.28 15.24 -1.68
N LEU A 532 1.04 14.94 -2.96
CA LEU A 532 -0.28 14.53 -3.44
C LEU A 532 -0.81 13.32 -2.64
N GLY A 533 0.06 12.37 -2.31
CA GLY A 533 -0.28 11.19 -1.54
C GLY A 533 -0.76 11.52 -0.13
N ASP A 534 -0.17 12.54 0.51
CA ASP A 534 -0.62 13.06 1.81
C ASP A 534 -2.00 13.68 1.72
N LEU A 535 -2.29 14.47 0.69
CA LEU A 535 -3.61 15.06 0.47
C LEU A 535 -4.67 13.98 0.22
N ILE A 536 -4.37 12.98 -0.61
CA ILE A 536 -5.25 11.83 -0.85
C ILE A 536 -5.50 11.06 0.46
N ASN A 537 -4.44 10.81 1.24
CA ASN A 537 -4.55 10.14 2.53
C ASN A 537 -5.43 10.94 3.49
N ASP A 538 -5.24 12.25 3.59
CA ASP A 538 -6.00 13.08 4.51
C ASP A 538 -7.47 13.19 4.08
N LYS A 539 -7.76 13.31 2.78
CA LYS A 539 -9.14 13.27 2.26
C LYS A 539 -9.84 11.95 2.58
N ALA A 540 -9.12 10.83 2.51
CA ALA A 540 -9.71 9.51 2.76
C ALA A 540 -9.83 9.15 4.25
N ASN A 541 -9.00 9.74 5.13
CA ASN A 541 -8.97 9.40 6.56
C ASN A 541 -9.57 10.49 7.45
N GLU A 542 -9.59 11.75 7.02
CA GLU A 542 -10.04 12.93 7.78
C GLU A 542 -9.33 13.12 9.13
N GLU A 543 -8.04 12.78 9.19
CA GLU A 543 -7.31 12.66 10.45
C GLU A 543 -6.23 13.73 10.66
N GLN A 544 -5.87 14.52 9.64
CA GLN A 544 -4.65 15.32 9.66
C GLN A 544 -4.86 16.78 9.22
N LEU A 545 -3.95 17.63 9.70
CA LEU A 545 -3.73 18.98 9.19
C LEU A 545 -2.51 18.98 8.27
N LEU A 546 -2.68 19.49 7.06
CA LEU A 546 -1.64 19.68 6.05
C LEU A 546 -1.46 21.17 5.76
N TYR A 547 -0.22 21.58 5.49
CA TYR A 547 0.11 22.92 5.04
C TYR A 547 0.82 22.82 3.69
N ILE A 548 0.15 23.30 2.65
CA ILE A 548 0.67 23.29 1.28
C ILE A 548 1.38 24.63 1.04
N PRO A 549 2.65 24.68 0.60
CA PRO A 549 3.32 25.95 0.36
C PRO A 549 2.65 26.77 -0.75
N VAL A 550 2.41 28.07 -0.50
CA VAL A 550 1.83 29.00 -1.47
C VAL A 550 2.93 29.76 -2.19
N LEU A 551 2.99 29.65 -3.52
CA LEU A 551 3.97 30.27 -4.39
C LEU A 551 3.49 31.62 -4.91
N LYS A 552 4.43 32.55 -5.03
CA LYS A 552 4.27 33.84 -5.69
C LYS A 552 5.50 34.14 -6.52
N GLU A 553 5.33 34.91 -7.60
CA GLU A 553 6.46 35.49 -8.34
C GLU A 553 7.02 36.71 -7.60
N GLU A 554 8.34 36.71 -7.37
CA GLU A 554 9.07 37.88 -6.89
C GLU A 554 10.42 37.96 -7.63
N GLY A 555 10.69 39.10 -8.28
CA GLY A 555 11.94 39.28 -9.02
C GLY A 555 12.17 38.29 -10.16
N GLY A 556 11.10 37.66 -10.69
CA GLY A 556 11.17 36.65 -11.75
C GLY A 556 11.46 35.22 -11.24
N LEU A 557 11.50 35.01 -9.93
CA LEU A 557 11.68 33.71 -9.29
C LEU A 557 10.43 33.31 -8.49
N PRO A 558 10.11 32.00 -8.39
CA PRO A 558 9.05 31.55 -7.49
C PRO A 558 9.56 31.55 -6.04
N VAL A 559 8.77 32.14 -5.14
CA VAL A 559 9.04 32.19 -3.70
C VAL A 559 7.81 31.77 -2.92
N ILE A 560 8.01 31.15 -1.75
CA ILE A 560 6.92 30.78 -0.85
C ILE A 560 6.50 32.01 -0.04
N ARG A 561 5.27 32.48 -0.23
CA ARG A 561 4.71 33.61 0.51
C ARG A 561 4.07 33.21 1.85
N GLY A 562 3.60 31.96 1.93
CA GLY A 562 2.75 31.48 3.02
C GLY A 562 2.42 30.00 2.85
N TYR A 563 1.43 29.53 3.61
CA TYR A 563 0.96 28.16 3.55
C TYR A 563 -0.56 28.08 3.49
N TYR A 564 -1.08 27.23 2.61
CA TYR A 564 -2.50 26.94 2.55
C TYR A 564 -2.84 25.78 3.49
N ALA A 565 -3.73 26.01 4.45
CA ALA A 565 -4.15 25.01 5.42
C ALA A 565 -5.27 24.12 4.85
N MET A 566 -5.05 22.81 4.91
CA MET A 566 -6.01 21.77 4.54
C MET A 566 -6.25 20.86 5.74
N ALA A 567 -7.50 20.64 6.13
CA ALA A 567 -7.86 19.76 7.24
C ALA A 567 -8.96 18.80 6.83
N GLY A 568 -8.68 17.50 6.88
CA GLY A 568 -9.58 16.45 6.40
C GLY A 568 -9.90 16.55 4.90
N GLY A 569 -8.91 16.98 4.12
CA GLY A 569 -9.07 17.24 2.69
C GLY A 569 -10.03 18.39 2.34
N VAL A 570 -10.36 19.26 3.31
CA VAL A 570 -11.16 20.47 3.12
C VAL A 570 -10.25 21.70 3.22
N PRO A 571 -10.35 22.65 2.28
CA PRO A 571 -9.61 23.92 2.34
C PRO A 571 -10.07 24.77 3.52
N LYS A 572 -9.10 25.34 4.26
CA LYS A 572 -9.36 26.20 5.42
C LYS A 572 -8.90 27.64 5.19
N GLY A 573 -7.93 27.85 4.32
CA GLY A 573 -7.42 29.17 3.93
C GLY A 573 -5.92 29.30 4.12
N GLU A 574 -5.38 30.43 3.69
CA GLU A 574 -3.94 30.74 3.82
C GLU A 574 -3.58 31.20 5.24
N ILE A 575 -2.40 30.79 5.69
CA ILE A 575 -1.77 31.18 6.95
C ILE A 575 -0.34 31.65 6.72
N GLY A 576 0.20 32.43 7.65
CA GLY A 576 1.55 32.95 7.56
C GLY A 576 2.62 31.87 7.73
N ILE A 577 3.84 32.14 7.22
CA ILE A 577 5.00 31.23 7.38
C ILE A 577 5.28 30.97 8.86
N ASN A 578 5.29 32.00 9.70
CA ASN A 578 5.57 31.86 11.13
C ASN A 578 4.52 31.01 11.84
N GLU A 579 3.23 31.16 11.51
CA GLU A 579 2.15 30.37 12.10
C GLU A 579 2.26 28.88 11.72
N ALA A 580 2.55 28.62 10.44
CA ALA A 580 2.80 27.26 9.94
C ALA A 580 4.03 26.64 10.63
N MET A 581 5.10 27.43 10.84
CA MET A 581 6.31 26.97 11.53
C MET A 581 6.05 26.64 12.99
N LEU A 582 5.37 27.51 13.74
CA LEU A 582 5.01 27.23 15.12
C LEU A 582 4.13 25.96 15.22
N SER A 583 3.20 25.77 14.28
CA SER A 583 2.39 24.56 14.19
C SER A 583 3.27 23.32 13.93
N TYR A 584 4.14 23.35 12.93
CA TYR A 584 5.08 22.27 12.65
C TYR A 584 6.03 21.98 13.81
N LEU A 585 6.44 23.01 14.56
CA LEU A 585 7.24 22.89 15.77
C LEU A 585 6.50 22.08 16.82
N THR A 586 5.23 22.40 17.10
CA THR A 586 4.42 21.59 18.04
C THR A 586 4.26 20.16 17.54
N GLN A 587 4.17 19.98 16.23
CA GLN A 587 4.07 18.67 15.60
C GLN A 587 5.38 17.87 15.65
N GLY A 588 6.50 18.50 15.98
CA GLY A 588 7.84 17.89 15.96
C GLY A 588 8.35 17.63 14.54
N LYS A 589 7.86 18.39 13.56
CA LYS A 589 8.21 18.31 12.14
C LYS A 589 9.37 19.23 11.74
N ILE A 590 9.86 20.09 12.64
CA ILE A 590 11.02 20.94 12.40
C ILE A 590 12.30 20.27 12.93
N GLU A 591 13.35 20.24 12.11
CA GLU A 591 14.69 19.77 12.49
C GLU A 591 15.59 20.90 13.00
N LYS A 592 15.57 22.04 12.29
CA LYS A 592 16.34 23.25 12.57
C LYS A 592 15.48 24.49 12.35
N LEU A 593 15.73 25.54 13.10
CA LEU A 593 15.02 26.80 13.02
C LEU A 593 16.00 27.95 13.26
N TYR A 594 15.95 28.97 12.40
CA TYR A 594 16.67 30.22 12.55
C TYR A 594 15.65 31.35 12.68
N PHE A 595 15.81 32.19 13.70
CA PHE A 595 14.92 33.33 13.90
C PHE A 595 15.68 34.46 14.60
N SER A 596 15.15 35.67 14.49
CA SER A 596 15.63 36.82 15.26
C SER A 596 14.61 37.16 16.33
N MET A 597 15.08 37.41 17.56
CA MET A 597 14.23 37.92 18.65
C MET A 597 13.73 39.34 18.32
N GLU A 598 12.77 39.84 19.10
CA GLU A 598 12.23 41.22 18.95
C GLU A 598 13.32 42.30 18.95
N ASP A 599 14.44 42.08 19.63
CA ASP A 599 15.59 42.98 19.69
C ASP A 599 16.65 42.72 18.60
N GLN A 600 16.30 41.96 17.57
CA GLN A 600 17.14 41.55 16.44
C GLN A 600 18.28 40.59 16.79
N THR A 601 18.29 40.00 17.99
CA THR A 601 19.28 38.98 18.35
C THR A 601 19.07 37.71 17.52
N PRO A 602 20.05 37.27 16.70
CA PRO A 602 19.91 36.06 15.89
C PRO A 602 20.07 34.82 16.77
N VAL A 603 19.11 33.90 16.67
CA VAL A 603 19.08 32.64 17.41
C VAL A 603 19.00 31.48 16.43
N THR A 604 19.93 30.55 16.57
CA THR A 604 19.97 29.30 15.80
C THR A 604 19.58 28.14 16.68
N VAL A 605 18.50 27.44 16.36
CA VAL A 605 18.09 26.21 17.04
C VAL A 605 18.63 24.99 16.29
N LYS A 606 19.62 24.32 16.89
CA LYS A 606 20.33 23.17 16.28
C LYS A 606 19.57 21.86 16.44
N ARG A 607 18.83 21.68 17.54
CA ARG A 607 17.97 20.51 17.76
C ARG A 607 16.66 20.88 18.42
N ILE A 608 15.58 20.26 17.94
CA ILE A 608 14.22 20.46 18.44
C ILE A 608 13.63 19.10 18.77
N SER A 609 13.05 18.98 19.97
CA SER A 609 12.25 17.83 20.40
C SER A 609 10.89 18.30 20.90
N ALA A 610 9.83 17.95 20.18
CA ALA A 610 8.46 18.19 20.61
C ALA A 610 7.73 16.86 20.89
N LYS A 611 7.13 16.76 22.07
CA LYS A 611 6.28 15.62 22.47
C LYS A 611 4.88 16.11 22.80
N ARG A 612 3.89 15.58 22.09
CA ARG A 612 2.47 15.87 22.28
C ARG A 612 1.80 14.75 23.05
N THR A 613 0.97 15.09 24.03
CA THR A 613 0.16 14.13 24.79
C THR A 613 -1.22 14.71 25.01
N TYR A 614 -2.25 14.01 24.55
CA TYR A 614 -3.63 14.42 24.77
C TYR A 614 -4.13 13.92 26.12
N GLN A 615 -4.72 14.82 26.91
CA GLN A 615 -5.26 14.56 28.23
C GLN A 615 -6.80 14.52 28.17
N GLY A 616 -7.36 13.31 28.00
CA GLY A 616 -8.79 13.11 27.75
C GLY A 616 -9.76 13.71 28.77
N LYS A 617 -9.39 13.72 30.07
CA LYS A 617 -10.23 14.31 31.12
C LYS A 617 -10.49 15.82 30.95
N ASN A 618 -9.52 16.54 30.40
CA ASN A 618 -9.55 17.99 30.25
C ASN A 618 -9.68 18.43 28.79
N HIS A 619 -9.80 17.47 27.86
CA HIS A 619 -9.81 17.72 26.41
C HIS A 619 -8.68 18.68 25.98
N THR A 620 -7.49 18.47 26.54
CA THR A 620 -6.34 19.38 26.39
C THR A 620 -5.16 18.65 25.75
N CYS A 621 -4.54 19.25 24.74
CA CYS A 621 -3.28 18.78 24.17
C CYS A 621 -2.10 19.44 24.89
N LEU A 622 -1.30 18.63 25.60
CA LEU A 622 -0.05 19.08 26.22
C LEU A 622 1.11 18.89 25.24
N VAL A 623 1.81 19.97 24.92
CA VAL A 623 2.99 20.00 24.06
C VAL A 623 4.22 20.34 24.88
N LYS A 624 5.14 19.38 25.02
CA LYS A 624 6.44 19.59 25.66
C LYS A 624 7.50 19.80 24.60
N ILE A 625 8.11 20.98 24.57
CA ILE A 625 9.11 21.41 23.60
C ILE A 625 10.45 21.54 24.31
N SER A 626 11.50 20.99 23.71
CA SER A 626 12.88 21.15 24.15
C SER A 626 13.72 21.63 22.97
N LEU A 627 14.40 22.76 23.15
CA LEU A 627 15.20 23.44 22.15
C LEU A 627 16.68 23.44 22.59
N GLU A 628 17.59 23.01 21.73
CA GLU A 628 19.02 23.27 21.86
C GLU A 628 19.38 24.45 20.94
N ALA A 629 19.63 25.62 21.52
CA ALA A 629 19.84 26.86 20.79
C ALA A 629 21.25 27.40 20.96
N SER A 630 21.74 28.14 19.97
CA SER A 630 22.98 28.93 20.03
C SER A 630 22.71 30.35 19.55
N VAL A 631 23.42 31.31 20.12
CA VAL A 631 23.28 32.75 19.89
C VAL A 631 24.65 33.31 19.52
N GLU A 632 24.71 34.13 18.48
CA GLU A 632 25.99 34.72 18.01
C GLU A 632 26.54 35.78 18.99
N GLU A 633 27.87 35.86 19.07
CA GLU A 633 28.68 36.13 20.27
C GLU A 633 28.73 37.56 20.86
N ASP A 634 27.86 38.51 20.49
CA ASP A 634 27.99 39.90 20.98
C ASP A 634 27.25 40.24 22.30
N PHE A 635 26.56 39.27 22.92
CA PHE A 635 25.73 39.51 24.12
C PHE A 635 26.19 38.77 25.40
N LEU A 636 27.27 37.99 25.36
CA LEU A 636 27.66 37.07 26.44
C LEU A 636 28.81 37.62 27.29
N ASN A 637 28.52 38.56 28.19
CA ASN A 637 29.52 39.07 29.15
C ASN A 637 29.14 38.93 30.64
N GLU A 638 28.12 38.15 31.00
CA GLU A 638 27.77 37.92 32.42
C GLU A 638 27.52 36.44 32.75
N GLU A 639 27.97 36.01 33.93
CA GLU A 639 27.89 34.62 34.46
C GLU A 639 26.45 34.06 34.55
N ASN A 640 25.41 34.92 34.49
CA ASN A 640 23.98 34.54 34.48
C ASN A 640 23.27 34.86 33.15
N ALA A 641 23.98 35.38 32.14
CA ALA A 641 23.38 35.81 30.88
C ALA A 641 22.70 34.65 30.13
N ASN A 642 23.28 33.44 30.22
CA ASN A 642 22.74 32.25 29.54
C ASN A 642 21.39 31.80 30.12
N ASP A 643 21.24 31.73 31.44
CA ASP A 643 19.99 31.31 32.05
C ASP A 643 18.87 32.33 31.75
N VAL A 644 19.18 33.62 31.87
CA VAL A 644 18.25 34.71 31.54
C VAL A 644 17.85 34.69 30.07
N LEU A 645 18.81 34.50 29.16
CA LEU A 645 18.54 34.43 27.72
C LEU A 645 17.74 33.18 27.35
N SER A 646 18.04 32.03 27.95
CA SER A 646 17.29 30.78 27.74
C SER A 646 15.83 30.93 28.19
N GLN A 647 15.60 31.60 29.33
CA GLN A 647 14.27 31.87 29.84
C GLN A 647 13.52 32.84 28.92
N ARG A 648 14.18 33.91 28.46
CA ARG A 648 13.59 34.90 27.55
C ARG A 648 13.16 34.26 26.23
N ILE A 649 14.02 33.43 25.62
CA ILE A 649 13.68 32.66 24.42
C ILE A 649 12.48 31.75 24.71
N GLY A 650 12.47 31.05 25.85
CA GLY A 650 11.38 30.17 26.26
C GLY A 650 10.05 30.89 26.40
N ASP A 651 10.03 32.06 27.04
CA ASP A 651 8.84 32.87 27.29
C ASP A 651 8.28 33.47 25.99
N GLU A 652 9.15 33.89 25.06
CA GLU A 652 8.76 34.37 23.74
C GLU A 652 8.09 33.27 22.93
N PHE A 653 8.72 32.09 22.82
CA PHE A 653 8.10 30.93 22.16
C PHE A 653 6.78 30.53 22.82
N TYR A 654 6.71 30.53 24.15
CA TYR A 654 5.48 30.20 24.86
C TYR A 654 4.34 31.16 24.50
N THR A 655 4.63 32.47 24.47
CA THR A 655 3.65 33.51 24.15
C THR A 655 3.16 33.37 22.71
N GLN A 656 4.08 33.25 21.75
CA GLN A 656 3.74 33.06 20.34
C GLN A 656 2.91 31.78 20.12
N LEU A 657 3.30 30.65 20.72
CA LEU A 657 2.56 29.39 20.62
C LEU A 657 1.13 29.51 21.13
N LYS A 658 0.94 30.23 22.24
CA LYS A 658 -0.38 30.42 22.83
C LYS A 658 -1.26 31.31 21.95
N GLU A 659 -0.74 32.44 21.49
CA GLU A 659 -1.48 33.39 20.64
C GLU A 659 -1.84 32.77 19.29
N THR A 660 -0.86 32.14 18.62
CA THR A 660 -1.09 31.45 17.34
C THR A 660 -2.05 30.27 17.50
N GLY A 661 -1.93 29.50 18.59
CA GLY A 661 -2.81 28.36 18.85
C GLY A 661 -4.28 28.74 19.01
N GLU A 662 -4.58 29.82 19.71
CA GLU A 662 -5.96 30.33 19.84
C GLU A 662 -6.43 31.00 18.53
N SER A 663 -5.57 31.80 17.87
CA SER A 663 -5.89 32.44 16.58
C SER A 663 -6.34 31.42 15.53
N LEU A 664 -5.53 30.38 15.30
CA LEU A 664 -5.80 29.36 14.28
C LEU A 664 -7.01 28.47 14.62
N LYS A 665 -7.36 28.36 15.91
CA LYS A 665 -8.56 27.65 16.36
C LYS A 665 -9.83 28.46 16.06
N ASP A 666 -9.77 29.78 16.11
CA ASP A 666 -10.89 30.67 15.78
C ASP A 666 -11.04 30.90 14.27
N ALA A 667 -9.93 31.18 13.59
CA ALA A 667 -9.82 31.31 12.13
C ALA A 667 -8.41 30.87 11.69
N PRO A 668 -8.25 29.81 10.88
CA PRO A 668 -9.26 29.19 10.00
C PRO A 668 -9.96 27.93 10.57
N LYS A 669 -9.97 27.74 11.89
CA LYS A 669 -10.53 26.56 12.60
C LYS A 669 -9.79 25.27 12.29
N VAL A 670 -8.51 25.26 12.64
CA VAL A 670 -7.63 24.10 12.46
C VAL A 670 -7.07 23.61 13.80
N ASP A 671 -6.77 22.31 13.88
CA ASP A 671 -6.06 21.74 15.02
C ASP A 671 -4.57 22.05 14.90
N PHE A 672 -4.17 23.17 15.50
CA PHE A 672 -2.80 23.68 15.51
C PHE A 672 -1.75 22.62 15.87
N THR A 673 -2.08 21.69 16.76
CA THR A 673 -1.13 20.67 17.22
C THR A 673 -1.23 19.36 16.45
N ASN A 674 -2.18 19.26 15.52
CA ASN A 674 -2.58 18.04 14.84
C ASN A 674 -2.77 16.89 15.84
N SER A 675 -3.47 17.18 16.95
CA SER A 675 -3.71 16.29 18.08
C SER A 675 -4.72 15.19 17.79
N PHE A 676 -5.69 15.42 16.89
CA PHE A 676 -6.72 14.43 16.56
C PHE A 676 -6.14 13.10 16.06
N CYS A 677 -5.10 13.14 15.20
CA CYS A 677 -4.45 11.92 14.72
C CYS A 677 -3.87 11.04 15.84
N ARG A 678 -3.53 11.63 16.99
CA ARG A 678 -3.00 10.94 18.18
C ARG A 678 -4.08 10.57 19.18
N LEU A 679 -5.32 11.00 18.99
CA LEU A 679 -6.39 10.78 19.94
C LEU A 679 -6.62 9.28 20.19
N GLY A 680 -6.55 8.46 19.14
CA GLY A 680 -6.69 7.00 19.25
C GLY A 680 -5.59 6.30 20.06
N LEU A 681 -4.42 6.92 20.23
CA LEU A 681 -3.36 6.43 21.12
C LEU A 681 -3.70 6.68 22.60
N SER A 682 -4.21 7.87 22.90
CA SER A 682 -4.43 8.34 24.27
C SER A 682 -5.80 8.00 24.84
N ASP A 683 -6.84 8.04 24.02
CA ASP A 683 -8.24 7.93 24.43
C ASP A 683 -9.09 7.40 23.27
N LYS A 684 -9.34 6.09 23.29
CA LYS A 684 -10.10 5.41 22.22
C LYS A 684 -11.55 5.85 22.15
N GLU A 685 -12.17 6.14 23.30
CA GLU A 685 -13.58 6.53 23.37
C GLU A 685 -13.76 7.95 22.82
N ALA A 686 -12.86 8.86 23.17
CA ALA A 686 -12.85 10.20 22.59
C ALA A 686 -12.61 10.15 21.07
N TYR A 687 -11.69 9.33 20.58
CA TYR A 687 -11.48 9.15 19.14
C TYR A 687 -12.76 8.71 18.44
N GLN A 688 -13.46 7.70 18.95
CA GLN A 688 -14.71 7.22 18.36
C GLN A 688 -15.82 8.28 18.42
N LYS A 689 -15.88 9.08 19.48
CA LYS A 689 -16.87 10.15 19.63
C LYS A 689 -16.71 11.27 18.60
N TYR A 690 -15.46 11.66 18.32
CA TYR A 690 -15.14 12.82 17.49
C TYR A 690 -14.79 12.47 16.04
N LYS A 691 -14.71 11.19 15.69
CA LYS A 691 -14.53 10.73 14.32
C LYS A 691 -15.69 11.21 13.45
N GLY A 692 -15.37 11.98 12.41
CA GLY A 692 -16.37 12.63 11.54
C GLY A 692 -17.01 13.90 12.13
N ASP A 693 -16.60 14.37 13.32
CA ASP A 693 -17.04 15.62 13.94
C ASP A 693 -15.82 16.45 14.42
N MET A 694 -15.00 16.86 13.45
CA MET A 694 -13.79 17.64 13.74
C MET A 694 -14.10 19.02 14.31
N GLU A 695 -15.21 19.65 13.92
CA GLU A 695 -15.63 20.92 14.50
C GLU A 695 -16.06 20.79 15.97
N GLY A 696 -16.72 19.69 16.33
CA GLY A 696 -17.03 19.36 17.71
C GLY A 696 -15.78 19.09 18.54
N PHE A 697 -14.77 18.43 17.95
CA PHE A 697 -13.47 18.24 18.58
C PHE A 697 -12.75 19.56 18.84
N LEU A 698 -12.72 20.48 17.86
CA LEU A 698 -12.03 21.76 17.99
C LEU A 698 -12.67 22.69 19.03
N ARG A 699 -14.01 22.71 19.12
CA ARG A 699 -14.73 23.61 20.04
C ARG A 699 -14.35 23.42 21.51
N GLY A 700 -13.99 22.20 21.91
CA GLY A 700 -13.61 21.89 23.28
C GLY A 700 -12.11 21.75 23.52
N LEU A 701 -11.28 21.77 22.46
CA LEU A 701 -9.85 21.51 22.55
C LEU A 701 -9.12 22.67 23.23
N GLY A 702 -8.39 22.38 24.30
CA GLY A 702 -7.44 23.29 24.94
C GLY A 702 -5.99 22.97 24.57
N TYR A 703 -5.11 23.96 24.64
CA TYR A 703 -3.67 23.77 24.47
C TYR A 703 -2.90 24.11 25.75
N ALA A 704 -1.90 23.31 26.06
CA ALA A 704 -0.95 23.57 27.13
C ALA A 704 0.47 23.36 26.62
N TYR A 705 1.39 24.26 26.95
CA TYR A 705 2.76 24.24 26.46
C TYR A 705 3.75 24.21 27.62
N GLU A 706 4.80 23.39 27.49
CA GLU A 706 5.99 23.44 28.34
C GLU A 706 7.21 23.62 27.44
N VAL A 707 7.84 24.79 27.46
CA VAL A 707 9.02 25.10 26.65
C VAL A 707 10.27 25.05 27.53
N LYS A 708 11.28 24.29 27.10
CA LYS A 708 12.60 24.23 27.73
C LYS A 708 13.66 24.59 26.70
N VAL A 709 14.54 25.52 27.05
CA VAL A 709 15.63 25.98 26.17
C VAL A 709 16.96 25.68 26.85
N ASN A 710 17.83 24.97 26.14
CA ASN A 710 19.21 24.73 26.54
C ASN A 710 20.12 25.50 25.58
N LEU A 711 20.91 26.43 26.09
CA LEU A 711 21.90 27.13 25.29
C LEU A 711 23.18 26.28 25.15
N VAL A 712 23.71 26.19 23.93
CA VAL A 712 24.88 25.37 23.56
C VAL A 712 25.98 26.25 22.96
N ASN A 713 26.12 27.49 23.45
CA ASN A 713 27.17 28.42 23.04
C ASN A 713 28.55 27.91 23.39
#